data_AF-A0AA39QG03-F1
#
_entry.id   AF-A0AA39QG03-F1
#
_cell.length_a   1.000
_cell.length_b   1.000
_cell.length_c   1.000
_cell.angle_alpha   90.00
_cell.angle_beta   90.00
_cell.angle_gamma   90.00
#
_symmetry.space_group_name_H-M   'P 1'
#
loop_
_entity.id
_entity.type
_entity.pdbx_description
1 polymer ?
#
loop_
_entity_poly.entity_id
_entity_poly.type
_entity_poly.pdbx_seq_one_letter_code
_entity_poly.pdbx_strand_id
1 'polypeptide(L)'
;MIRPDAPLFALVIGIDKYLSNGIRNLSGAVADADAVSDFLQKTLRVPKEQIKNLRNEEATRVTIETEINVLGKNPAIKKDDPILIFFAGHGAEANAPFKCWFLHDFVTSGSDDSKRGQGVLDMRLSHLLTDLAAKKSDNITIILDCCHSGSGTRADDDDPTFAVRGIDLPQTYTVAQNLLNDIEPDARASVVAKGFETAGLLSHVLLSACQAEQTAMEKHGRGAFTSALLGLFREEGVEQLTYKDLITNLPELPAQDPQCEGVHQTRCLFNSKISSPQCELYPIRASSNVSGQYILEAGDAHGFTRGAEFIVFKDRTMTSEIGTVVASSTTAFTTTCDFSPPSNTNATSFPLPTPGFASPTRVGEGVRLLIESDERLLGVFKQIADELQAAKRGIRFVNSRNDGPDLVIAADGGMVHFEIMDSLCRQHRLTRMPSKVKIDDVVAIRRILQSSADFYWHLRRSNKRNPFAGKVTLECMKLEETGEYTNDLEEVLKPHSNKNLNVGGEIMIDVDEDAIYGFNITNTTSVPLYVSMFYFDASDLGISSYYQPGRAKKDADVSLPPGGSLTIGYGASGTVPHIYTLRKGQNVDVGFLKLFFSTKYTDLSGVVQNSPFDDDRQSGLLSVRKSLYLWHTMCVPVIQTRGGCVTS
;
A
#
# COMPACT_ATOMS: atom_id res chain seq x y z
N MET A 1 17.37 3.09 -22.63
CA MET A 1 16.05 2.53 -22.97
C MET A 1 14.98 3.54 -22.57
N ILE A 2 14.06 3.87 -23.47
CA ILE A 2 12.92 4.75 -23.20
C ILE A 2 11.92 3.91 -22.40
N ARG A 3 11.57 4.33 -21.17
CA ARG A 3 10.56 3.64 -20.34
C ARG A 3 9.20 3.68 -21.06
N PRO A 4 8.37 2.64 -20.95
CA PRO A 4 7.00 2.65 -21.47
C PRO A 4 6.17 3.74 -20.79
N ASP A 5 5.21 4.29 -21.54
CA ASP A 5 4.28 5.31 -21.07
C ASP A 5 3.41 4.79 -19.92
N ALA A 6 3.04 5.68 -18.98
CA ALA A 6 2.27 5.30 -17.80
C ALA A 6 0.84 4.88 -18.19
N PRO A 7 0.31 3.72 -17.74
CA PRO A 7 -0.99 3.19 -18.18
C PRO A 7 -2.23 3.88 -17.57
N LEU A 8 -2.10 5.06 -16.98
CA LEU A 8 -3.20 5.79 -16.31
C LEU A 8 -4.00 6.61 -17.32
N PHE A 9 -5.33 6.50 -17.25
CA PHE A 9 -6.25 7.40 -17.95
C PHE A 9 -6.97 8.29 -16.96
N ALA A 10 -7.13 9.56 -17.29
CA ALA A 10 -7.70 10.54 -16.39
C ALA A 10 -8.77 11.42 -17.04
N LEU A 11 -9.85 11.65 -16.32
CA LEU A 11 -10.82 12.71 -16.56
C LEU A 11 -10.71 13.72 -15.41
N VAL A 12 -10.19 14.92 -15.71
CA VAL A 12 -9.91 15.97 -14.73
C VAL A 12 -10.86 17.14 -15.01
N ILE A 13 -11.60 17.59 -14.01
CA ILE A 13 -12.69 18.55 -14.17
C ILE A 13 -12.51 19.68 -13.16
N GLY A 14 -12.52 20.93 -13.63
CA GLY A 14 -12.46 22.13 -12.78
C GLY A 14 -13.46 23.19 -13.24
N ILE A 15 -14.29 23.69 -12.33
CA ILE A 15 -15.36 24.65 -12.65
C ILE A 15 -15.31 25.84 -11.69
N ASP A 16 -14.84 26.98 -12.20
CA ASP A 16 -14.88 28.26 -11.48
C ASP A 16 -16.12 29.08 -11.85
N LYS A 17 -16.55 28.98 -13.11
CA LYS A 17 -17.61 29.81 -13.66
C LYS A 17 -18.90 29.02 -13.87
N TYR A 18 -20.02 29.59 -13.46
CA TYR A 18 -21.34 28.99 -13.59
C TYR A 18 -22.28 29.89 -14.39
N LEU A 19 -23.16 29.31 -15.22
CA LEU A 19 -24.14 30.06 -16.04
C LEU A 19 -25.22 30.75 -15.20
N SER A 20 -25.62 30.14 -14.08
CA SER A 20 -26.64 30.71 -13.20
C SER A 20 -26.05 31.83 -12.34
N ASN A 21 -26.63 33.02 -12.44
CA ASN A 21 -26.29 34.16 -11.58
C ASN A 21 -26.57 33.90 -10.08
N GLY A 22 -27.33 32.86 -9.74
CA GLY A 22 -27.58 32.45 -8.36
C GLY A 22 -26.44 31.61 -7.75
N ILE A 23 -25.40 31.29 -8.52
CA ILE A 23 -24.23 30.55 -8.06
C ILE A 23 -23.03 31.50 -8.04
N ARG A 24 -22.40 31.63 -6.87
CA ARG A 24 -21.15 32.39 -6.75
C ARG A 24 -20.03 31.66 -7.49
N ASN A 25 -19.30 32.38 -8.34
CA ASN A 25 -18.11 31.83 -9.00
C ASN A 25 -17.00 31.52 -8.00
N LEU A 26 -16.25 30.46 -8.28
CA LEU A 26 -15.04 30.07 -7.57
C LEU A 26 -13.80 30.67 -8.25
N SER A 27 -12.63 30.47 -7.66
CA SER A 27 -11.36 30.98 -8.19
C SER A 27 -10.23 29.95 -8.21
N GLY A 28 -10.41 28.80 -7.57
CA GLY A 28 -9.38 27.78 -7.42
C GLY A 28 -9.67 26.45 -8.08
N ALA A 29 -10.88 26.19 -8.56
CA ALA A 29 -11.27 24.89 -9.09
C ALA A 29 -10.56 24.57 -10.41
N VAL A 30 -10.46 25.55 -11.33
CA VAL A 30 -9.69 25.36 -12.58
C VAL A 30 -8.20 25.25 -12.28
N ALA A 31 -7.69 26.04 -11.32
CA ALA A 31 -6.29 25.98 -10.92
C ALA A 31 -5.90 24.63 -10.31
N ASP A 32 -6.82 24.00 -9.58
CA ASP A 32 -6.64 22.66 -9.02
C ASP A 32 -6.66 21.58 -10.10
N ALA A 33 -7.63 21.62 -11.02
CA ALA A 33 -7.69 20.71 -12.16
C ALA A 33 -6.40 20.78 -13.00
N ASP A 34 -5.90 21.99 -13.25
CA ASP A 34 -4.65 22.19 -13.99
C ASP A 34 -3.44 21.66 -13.22
N ALA A 35 -3.38 21.84 -11.91
CA ALA A 35 -2.29 21.32 -11.10
C ALA A 35 -2.29 19.79 -11.03
N VAL A 36 -3.46 19.15 -10.99
CA VAL A 36 -3.59 17.69 -11.06
C VAL A 36 -3.16 17.20 -12.45
N SER A 37 -3.67 17.79 -13.53
CA SER A 37 -3.27 17.44 -14.89
C SER A 37 -1.76 17.58 -15.11
N ASP A 38 -1.16 18.66 -14.61
CA ASP A 38 0.27 18.90 -14.66
C ASP A 38 1.05 17.86 -13.85
N PHE A 39 0.58 17.48 -12.67
CA PHE A 39 1.21 16.44 -11.85
C PHE A 39 1.18 15.08 -12.57
N LEU A 40 0.04 14.68 -13.12
CA LEU A 40 -0.09 13.44 -13.88
C LEU A 40 0.87 13.41 -15.07
N GLN A 41 0.93 14.50 -15.84
CA GLN A 41 1.76 14.57 -17.02
C GLN A 41 3.26 14.69 -16.71
N LYS A 42 3.64 15.64 -15.85
CA LYS A 42 5.06 16.00 -15.62
C LYS A 42 5.73 15.08 -14.61
N THR A 43 4.99 14.65 -13.58
CA THR A 43 5.53 13.80 -12.52
C THR A 43 5.28 12.33 -12.82
N LEU A 44 4.03 11.94 -13.09
CA LEU A 44 3.69 10.54 -13.35
C LEU A 44 3.90 10.10 -14.81
N ARG A 45 4.32 11.01 -15.69
CA ARG A 45 4.60 10.75 -17.12
C ARG A 45 3.42 10.13 -17.86
N VAL A 46 2.22 10.52 -17.48
CA VAL A 46 1.00 10.13 -18.19
C VAL A 46 0.94 10.91 -19.52
N PRO A 47 0.82 10.22 -20.66
CA PRO A 47 0.68 10.88 -21.95
C PRO A 47 -0.49 11.86 -21.97
N LYS A 48 -0.33 12.98 -22.67
CA LYS A 48 -1.35 14.03 -22.75
C LYS A 48 -2.66 13.49 -23.31
N GLU A 49 -2.55 12.56 -24.25
CA GLU A 49 -3.66 11.91 -24.95
C GLU A 49 -4.50 11.02 -24.03
N GLN A 50 -3.97 10.64 -22.86
CA GLN A 50 -4.66 9.85 -21.84
C GLN A 50 -5.33 10.73 -20.77
N ILE A 51 -5.17 12.06 -20.84
CA ILE A 51 -5.73 13.01 -19.88
C ILE A 51 -6.74 13.90 -20.60
N LYS A 52 -8.02 13.76 -20.24
CA LYS A 52 -9.06 14.72 -20.60
C LYS A 52 -9.20 15.74 -19.47
N ASN A 53 -8.79 16.98 -19.71
CA ASN A 53 -8.93 18.09 -18.75
C ASN A 53 -10.04 19.04 -19.22
N LEU A 54 -11.18 19.09 -18.51
CA LEU A 54 -12.36 19.90 -18.82
C LEU A 54 -12.43 21.12 -17.89
N ARG A 55 -12.59 22.31 -18.46
CA ARG A 55 -12.65 23.57 -17.69
C ARG A 55 -13.96 24.31 -17.95
N ASN A 56 -14.56 24.85 -16.88
CA ASN A 56 -15.69 25.78 -16.98
C ASN A 56 -16.74 25.34 -18.03
N GLU A 57 -16.88 26.10 -19.13
CA GLU A 57 -17.87 25.90 -20.19
C GLU A 57 -17.82 24.51 -20.85
N GLU A 58 -16.68 23.84 -20.79
CA GLU A 58 -16.49 22.48 -21.33
C GLU A 58 -17.11 21.40 -20.42
N ALA A 59 -17.18 21.68 -19.11
CA ALA A 59 -17.62 20.76 -18.07
C ALA A 59 -19.15 20.80 -17.90
N THR A 60 -19.86 20.33 -18.92
CA THR A 60 -21.32 20.12 -18.90
C THR A 60 -21.67 18.69 -18.51
N ARG A 61 -22.94 18.44 -18.12
CA ARG A 61 -23.40 17.09 -17.76
C ARG A 61 -23.21 16.10 -18.88
N VAL A 62 -23.64 16.50 -20.07
CA VAL A 62 -23.55 15.67 -21.27
C VAL A 62 -22.09 15.36 -21.59
N THR A 63 -21.19 16.34 -21.47
CA THR A 63 -19.76 16.12 -21.69
C THR A 63 -19.21 15.09 -20.71
N ILE A 64 -19.42 15.27 -19.40
CA ILE A 64 -18.85 14.38 -18.37
C ILE A 64 -19.40 12.96 -18.51
N GLU A 65 -20.71 12.79 -18.66
CA GLU A 65 -21.31 11.46 -18.89
C GLU A 65 -20.77 10.81 -20.17
N THR A 66 -20.54 11.60 -21.23
CA THR A 66 -19.97 11.10 -22.49
C THR A 66 -18.52 10.66 -22.30
N GLU A 67 -17.69 11.45 -21.61
CA GLU A 67 -16.28 11.12 -21.39
C GLU A 67 -16.11 9.87 -20.49
N ILE A 68 -16.96 9.69 -19.47
CA ILE A 68 -16.99 8.44 -18.67
C ILE A 68 -17.33 7.23 -19.55
N ASN A 69 -18.31 7.36 -20.44
CA ASN A 69 -18.65 6.32 -21.41
C ASN A 69 -17.52 6.04 -22.41
N VAL A 70 -16.77 7.08 -22.82
CA VAL A 70 -15.60 6.95 -23.70
C VAL A 70 -14.51 6.15 -23.00
N LEU A 71 -14.22 6.38 -21.71
CA LEU A 71 -13.27 5.56 -20.93
C LEU A 71 -13.66 4.07 -20.99
N GLY A 72 -14.95 3.75 -20.79
CA GLY A 72 -15.44 2.37 -20.85
C GLY A 72 -15.31 1.70 -22.22
N LYS A 73 -15.35 2.47 -23.31
CA LYS A 73 -15.25 1.96 -24.69
C LYS A 73 -13.84 2.05 -25.28
N ASN A 74 -12.92 2.76 -24.63
CA ASN A 74 -11.59 3.03 -25.18
C ASN A 74 -10.74 1.74 -25.21
N PRO A 75 -10.33 1.25 -26.39
CA PRO A 75 -9.55 0.01 -26.50
C PRO A 75 -8.11 0.14 -25.99
N ALA A 76 -7.60 1.37 -25.81
CA ALA A 76 -6.26 1.59 -25.26
C ALA A 76 -6.18 1.29 -23.75
N ILE A 77 -7.32 1.37 -23.04
CA ILE A 77 -7.41 1.04 -21.61
C ILE A 77 -7.54 -0.47 -21.48
N LYS A 78 -6.49 -1.14 -20.99
CA LYS A 78 -6.49 -2.58 -20.75
C LYS A 78 -7.20 -2.90 -19.43
N LYS A 79 -7.47 -4.18 -19.22
CA LYS A 79 -8.03 -4.66 -17.94
C LYS A 79 -7.07 -4.29 -16.79
N ASP A 80 -7.65 -3.82 -15.70
CA ASP A 80 -6.96 -3.34 -14.49
C ASP A 80 -6.11 -2.07 -14.65
N ASP A 81 -6.09 -1.44 -15.82
CA ASP A 81 -5.41 -0.14 -15.97
C ASP A 81 -6.11 0.92 -15.13
N PRO A 82 -5.36 1.78 -14.42
CA PRO A 82 -5.96 2.71 -13.49
C PRO A 82 -6.72 3.81 -14.24
N ILE A 83 -7.87 4.19 -13.69
CA ILE A 83 -8.69 5.30 -14.17
C ILE A 83 -8.86 6.30 -13.03
N LEU A 84 -8.53 7.55 -13.27
CA LEU A 84 -8.71 8.66 -12.32
C LEU A 84 -9.81 9.60 -12.82
N ILE A 85 -10.78 9.90 -11.97
CA ILE A 85 -11.75 10.98 -12.18
C ILE A 85 -11.53 12.01 -11.06
N PHE A 86 -11.11 13.21 -11.43
CA PHE A 86 -10.92 14.32 -10.49
C PHE A 86 -11.96 15.41 -10.76
N PHE A 87 -12.58 15.91 -9.71
CA PHE A 87 -13.54 17.02 -9.78
C PHE A 87 -13.24 18.06 -8.70
N ALA A 88 -13.13 19.32 -9.12
CA ALA A 88 -13.13 20.49 -8.26
C ALA A 88 -14.21 21.48 -8.72
N GLY A 89 -15.01 21.97 -7.79
CA GLY A 89 -16.13 22.88 -8.05
C GLY A 89 -17.18 22.81 -6.94
N HIS A 90 -18.34 23.41 -7.17
CA HIS A 90 -19.49 23.32 -6.26
C HIS A 90 -20.15 21.93 -6.25
N GLY A 91 -20.62 21.52 -5.08
CA GLY A 91 -21.59 20.44 -4.92
C GLY A 91 -22.78 20.89 -4.07
N ALA A 92 -23.87 20.11 -4.11
CA ALA A 92 -24.99 20.29 -3.18
C ALA A 92 -25.70 18.96 -2.89
N GLU A 93 -26.53 19.02 -1.86
CA GLU A 93 -27.51 18.04 -1.47
C GLU A 93 -28.88 18.54 -1.95
N ALA A 94 -29.46 17.83 -2.91
CA ALA A 94 -30.87 18.02 -3.25
C ALA A 94 -31.73 17.28 -2.22
N ASN A 95 -33.00 17.70 -2.05
CA ASN A 95 -33.96 17.06 -1.14
C ASN A 95 -33.81 15.53 -1.18
N ALA A 96 -33.59 14.95 0.00
CA ALA A 96 -33.17 13.56 0.18
C ALA A 96 -33.93 12.58 -0.73
N PRO A 97 -33.24 11.61 -1.37
CA PRO A 97 -31.89 11.13 -1.05
C PRO A 97 -30.83 11.42 -2.13
N PHE A 98 -30.76 12.64 -2.71
CA PHE A 98 -29.92 12.88 -3.89
C PHE A 98 -28.82 13.93 -3.66
N LYS A 99 -27.55 13.50 -3.70
CA LYS A 99 -26.38 14.39 -3.82
C LYS A 99 -26.06 14.66 -5.30
N CYS A 100 -25.49 15.84 -5.60
CA CYS A 100 -25.30 16.30 -6.98
C CYS A 100 -24.02 17.14 -7.20
N TRP A 101 -23.31 16.88 -8.29
CA TRP A 101 -22.19 17.70 -8.76
C TRP A 101 -22.70 18.86 -9.62
N PHE A 102 -22.30 20.10 -9.29
CA PHE A 102 -22.72 21.26 -10.06
C PHE A 102 -21.80 21.44 -11.25
N LEU A 103 -22.44 21.60 -12.39
CA LEU A 103 -21.77 21.74 -13.67
C LEU A 103 -21.92 23.15 -14.17
N HIS A 104 -21.13 23.52 -15.17
CA HIS A 104 -21.17 24.89 -15.69
C HIS A 104 -22.59 25.30 -16.13
N ASP A 105 -23.35 24.35 -16.70
CA ASP A 105 -24.71 24.56 -17.18
C ASP A 105 -25.80 24.32 -16.12
N PHE A 106 -25.46 24.24 -14.82
CA PHE A 106 -26.43 24.04 -13.75
C PHE A 106 -27.35 25.25 -13.55
N VAL A 107 -28.64 24.97 -13.31
CA VAL A 107 -29.67 25.99 -13.08
C VAL A 107 -30.31 25.76 -11.72
N THR A 108 -30.18 26.73 -10.82
CA THR A 108 -30.62 26.63 -9.41
C THR A 108 -32.12 26.56 -9.22
N SER A 109 -32.91 26.99 -10.20
CA SER A 109 -34.38 26.84 -10.20
C SER A 109 -34.86 25.43 -10.61
N GLY A 110 -33.95 24.55 -11.02
CA GLY A 110 -34.30 23.33 -11.75
C GLY A 110 -34.60 23.62 -13.22
N SER A 111 -34.55 22.57 -14.03
CA SER A 111 -34.80 22.60 -15.48
C SER A 111 -35.52 21.32 -15.92
N ASP A 112 -36.60 21.46 -16.69
CA ASP A 112 -37.25 20.33 -17.37
C ASP A 112 -36.45 19.87 -18.61
N ASP A 113 -35.45 20.66 -19.03
CA ASP A 113 -34.53 20.25 -20.08
C ASP A 113 -33.58 19.18 -19.54
N SER A 114 -33.89 17.93 -19.82
CA SER A 114 -33.05 16.79 -19.48
C SER A 114 -31.67 16.75 -20.12
N LYS A 115 -31.28 17.74 -20.93
CA LYS A 115 -29.93 17.91 -21.48
C LYS A 115 -29.15 19.05 -20.82
N ARG A 116 -29.79 19.98 -20.11
CA ARG A 116 -29.18 21.19 -19.54
C ARG A 116 -29.84 21.65 -18.24
N GLY A 117 -29.10 22.29 -17.35
CA GLY A 117 -29.70 22.84 -16.12
C GLY A 117 -29.90 21.83 -15.00
N GLN A 118 -29.29 20.65 -15.11
CA GLN A 118 -29.27 19.60 -14.10
C GLN A 118 -27.81 19.17 -13.87
N GLY A 119 -27.42 18.89 -12.63
CA GLY A 119 -26.07 18.41 -12.31
C GLY A 119 -25.93 16.89 -12.49
N VAL A 120 -24.74 16.35 -12.22
CA VAL A 120 -24.59 14.88 -12.17
C VAL A 120 -25.11 14.39 -10.82
N LEU A 121 -26.18 13.61 -10.84
CA LEU A 121 -26.70 12.97 -9.62
C LEU A 121 -25.80 11.79 -9.21
N ASP A 122 -25.55 11.61 -7.92
CA ASP A 122 -24.73 10.52 -7.38
C ASP A 122 -25.23 9.14 -7.84
N MET A 123 -26.55 8.98 -7.95
CA MET A 123 -27.18 7.77 -8.48
C MET A 123 -26.79 7.47 -9.93
N ARG A 124 -26.80 8.52 -10.76
CA ARG A 124 -26.44 8.41 -12.17
C ARG A 124 -24.94 8.13 -12.32
N LEU A 125 -24.12 8.80 -11.51
CA LEU A 125 -22.69 8.56 -11.46
C LEU A 125 -22.39 7.12 -11.04
N SER A 126 -23.01 6.62 -9.96
CA SER A 126 -22.83 5.25 -9.48
C SER A 126 -23.11 4.20 -10.57
N HIS A 127 -24.16 4.41 -11.37
CA HIS A 127 -24.48 3.55 -12.52
C HIS A 127 -23.38 3.60 -13.59
N LEU A 128 -22.93 4.80 -13.97
CA LEU A 128 -21.86 4.96 -14.96
C LEU A 128 -20.54 4.32 -14.50
N LEU A 129 -20.21 4.43 -13.21
CA LEU A 129 -19.00 3.83 -12.64
C LEU A 129 -19.10 2.31 -12.53
N THR A 130 -20.28 1.78 -12.22
CA THR A 130 -20.52 0.34 -12.21
C THR A 130 -20.36 -0.26 -13.60
N ASP A 131 -20.94 0.38 -14.62
CA ASP A 131 -20.77 -0.02 -16.02
C ASP A 131 -19.31 0.12 -16.50
N LEU A 132 -18.62 1.19 -16.10
CA LEU A 132 -17.20 1.37 -16.36
C LEU A 132 -16.35 0.25 -15.74
N ALA A 133 -16.63 -0.10 -14.47
CA ALA A 133 -15.93 -1.16 -13.76
C ALA A 133 -16.17 -2.54 -14.40
N ALA A 134 -17.41 -2.81 -14.82
CA ALA A 134 -17.75 -4.04 -15.52
C ALA A 134 -17.01 -4.18 -16.87
N LYS A 135 -16.80 -3.07 -17.59
CA LYS A 135 -16.08 -3.05 -18.87
C LYS A 135 -14.57 -3.09 -18.73
N LYS A 136 -14.02 -2.52 -17.65
CA LYS A 136 -12.58 -2.36 -17.43
C LYS A 136 -12.12 -3.11 -16.18
N SER A 137 -12.28 -2.50 -15.01
CA SER A 137 -11.98 -3.08 -13.70
C SER A 137 -12.44 -2.11 -12.61
N ASP A 138 -12.40 -2.53 -11.35
CA ASP A 138 -12.59 -1.66 -10.18
C ASP A 138 -11.37 -0.79 -9.81
N ASN A 139 -10.34 -0.70 -10.67
CA ASN A 139 -9.20 0.19 -10.46
C ASN A 139 -9.53 1.64 -10.86
N ILE A 140 -10.64 2.14 -10.32
CA ILE A 140 -11.20 3.46 -10.57
C ILE A 140 -11.04 4.27 -9.29
N THR A 141 -10.45 5.45 -9.40
CA THR A 141 -10.31 6.43 -8.32
C THR A 141 -11.15 7.65 -8.63
N ILE A 142 -11.96 8.08 -7.68
CA ILE A 142 -12.65 9.37 -7.74
C ILE A 142 -12.11 10.28 -6.65
N ILE A 143 -11.77 11.50 -7.02
CA ILE A 143 -11.30 12.54 -6.10
C ILE A 143 -12.21 13.75 -6.23
N LEU A 144 -12.91 14.08 -5.15
CA LEU A 144 -13.87 15.18 -5.08
C LEU A 144 -13.37 16.26 -4.13
N ASP A 145 -13.03 17.41 -4.70
CA ASP A 145 -12.76 18.63 -3.95
C ASP A 145 -13.95 19.60 -4.05
N CYS A 146 -15.07 19.16 -3.44
CA CYS A 146 -16.35 19.86 -3.34
C CYS A 146 -17.06 19.52 -2.01
N CYS A 147 -18.17 20.21 -1.68
CA CYS A 147 -19.02 19.88 -0.52
C CYS A 147 -20.45 19.56 -0.94
N HIS A 148 -21.21 18.91 -0.06
CA HIS A 148 -22.62 18.60 -0.28
C HIS A 148 -23.58 19.52 0.48
N SER A 149 -23.13 20.23 1.51
CA SER A 149 -23.97 21.17 2.24
C SER A 149 -23.35 22.56 2.22
N GLY A 150 -24.17 23.57 1.91
CA GLY A 150 -23.79 24.97 1.93
C GLY A 150 -24.30 25.64 3.18
N SER A 151 -24.03 25.08 4.37
CA SER A 151 -24.32 25.69 5.67
C SER A 151 -23.53 26.99 5.83
N GLY A 152 -23.97 28.01 5.12
CA GLY A 152 -23.46 29.37 5.13
C GLY A 152 -23.92 30.05 6.40
N THR A 153 -23.31 29.69 7.53
CA THR A 153 -23.25 30.60 8.67
C THR A 153 -21.87 30.53 9.32
N ARG A 154 -21.10 31.60 9.07
CA ARG A 154 -20.00 32.13 9.92
C ARG A 154 -18.58 31.62 9.61
N ALA A 155 -17.95 32.18 8.58
CA ALA A 155 -16.58 32.71 8.66
C ALA A 155 -16.31 33.62 7.44
N ASP A 156 -16.08 34.91 7.72
CA ASP A 156 -15.41 35.92 6.90
C ASP A 156 -15.93 36.19 5.47
N ASP A 157 -17.08 36.88 5.38
CA ASP A 157 -17.56 37.50 4.12
C ASP A 157 -16.64 38.65 3.61
N ASP A 158 -15.60 39.01 4.37
CA ASP A 158 -14.65 40.09 4.08
C ASP A 158 -13.29 39.62 3.48
N ASP A 159 -13.01 38.31 3.39
CA ASP A 159 -11.78 37.80 2.75
C ASP A 159 -12.05 37.38 1.28
N PRO A 160 -11.62 38.18 0.28
CA PRO A 160 -11.84 37.85 -1.14
C PRO A 160 -11.03 36.64 -1.61
N THR A 161 -10.10 36.14 -0.80
CA THR A 161 -9.28 34.96 -1.10
C THR A 161 -9.91 33.65 -0.62
N PHE A 162 -11.06 33.74 0.06
CA PHE A 162 -11.79 32.64 0.66
C PHE A 162 -13.09 32.34 -0.11
N ALA A 163 -13.34 31.06 -0.40
CA ALA A 163 -14.60 30.60 -0.95
C ALA A 163 -14.97 29.21 -0.44
N VAL A 164 -16.27 28.96 -0.28
CA VAL A 164 -16.84 27.65 0.05
C VAL A 164 -17.27 26.96 -1.24
N ARG A 165 -17.01 25.65 -1.37
CA ARG A 165 -17.37 24.82 -2.53
C ARG A 165 -18.71 24.06 -2.37
N GLY A 166 -19.61 24.58 -1.56
CA GLY A 166 -20.92 24.01 -1.25
C GLY A 166 -22.04 25.03 -1.43
N ILE A 167 -23.18 24.59 -1.95
CA ILE A 167 -24.37 25.44 -2.16
C ILE A 167 -25.59 24.77 -1.54
N ASP A 168 -26.44 25.54 -0.85
CA ASP A 168 -27.76 25.08 -0.46
C ASP A 168 -28.75 25.24 -1.62
N LEU A 169 -29.37 24.13 -2.02
CA LEU A 169 -30.40 24.15 -3.05
C LEU A 169 -31.71 24.72 -2.50
N PRO A 170 -32.44 25.55 -3.28
CA PRO A 170 -33.75 26.01 -2.87
C PRO A 170 -34.71 24.82 -2.78
N GLN A 171 -35.65 24.86 -1.82
CA GLN A 171 -36.67 23.81 -1.65
C GLN A 171 -37.51 23.56 -2.92
N THR A 172 -37.54 24.53 -3.84
CA THR A 172 -38.25 24.46 -5.13
C THR A 172 -37.48 23.72 -6.22
N TYR A 173 -36.24 23.26 -5.98
CA TYR A 173 -35.45 22.54 -6.98
C TYR A 173 -36.09 21.18 -7.30
N THR A 174 -36.31 20.92 -8.59
CA THR A 174 -36.89 19.66 -9.08
C THR A 174 -35.91 18.93 -10.01
N VAL A 175 -35.77 17.62 -9.78
CA VAL A 175 -35.04 16.71 -10.66
C VAL A 175 -35.94 16.29 -11.82
N ALA A 176 -35.44 16.39 -13.06
CA ALA A 176 -36.19 15.98 -14.24
C ALA A 176 -36.50 14.47 -14.21
N GLN A 177 -37.78 14.10 -14.32
CA GLN A 177 -38.25 12.71 -14.13
C GLN A 177 -37.60 11.71 -15.10
N ASN A 178 -37.27 12.12 -16.32
CA ASN A 178 -36.64 11.22 -17.28
C ASN A 178 -35.19 10.83 -16.91
N LEU A 179 -34.51 11.59 -16.05
CA LEU A 179 -33.23 11.18 -15.47
C LEU A 179 -33.39 10.03 -14.45
N LEU A 180 -34.60 9.83 -13.93
CA LEU A 180 -34.95 8.74 -13.01
C LEU A 180 -35.44 7.49 -13.77
N ASN A 181 -35.97 7.65 -14.99
CA ASN A 181 -36.56 6.56 -15.77
C ASN A 181 -35.54 5.64 -16.46
N ASP A 182 -34.31 6.11 -16.71
CA ASP A 182 -33.21 5.31 -17.27
C ASP A 182 -32.53 4.40 -16.22
N ILE A 183 -33.09 4.33 -15.01
CA ILE A 183 -32.66 3.48 -13.90
C ILE A 183 -33.71 2.36 -13.79
N GLU A 184 -33.40 1.14 -14.26
CA GLU A 184 -34.38 0.04 -14.26
C GLU A 184 -34.98 -0.22 -12.85
N PRO A 185 -36.31 -0.41 -12.72
CA PRO A 185 -36.98 -0.61 -11.42
C PRO A 185 -36.54 -1.88 -10.68
N ASP A 186 -36.06 -2.89 -11.40
CA ASP A 186 -35.72 -4.22 -10.83
C ASP A 186 -34.41 -4.24 -10.03
N ALA A 187 -33.61 -3.17 -10.05
CA ALA A 187 -32.40 -3.07 -9.22
C ALA A 187 -32.68 -2.62 -7.77
N ARG A 188 -33.90 -2.15 -7.44
CA ARG A 188 -34.19 -1.54 -6.12
C ARG A 188 -35.56 -1.81 -5.50
N ALA A 189 -36.45 -2.57 -6.15
CA ALA A 189 -37.77 -2.90 -5.60
C ALA A 189 -37.77 -4.06 -4.56
N SER A 190 -36.61 -4.51 -4.08
CA SER A 190 -36.53 -5.26 -2.83
C SER A 190 -36.00 -4.31 -1.76
N VAL A 191 -36.78 -4.17 -0.68
CA VAL A 191 -36.38 -3.56 0.59
C VAL A 191 -34.89 -3.82 0.82
N VAL A 192 -34.06 -2.79 0.70
CA VAL A 192 -32.65 -2.87 1.06
C VAL A 192 -32.63 -3.25 2.53
N ALA A 193 -32.30 -4.51 2.82
CA ALA A 193 -32.05 -4.94 4.17
C ALA A 193 -30.95 -4.04 4.73
N LYS A 194 -31.17 -3.47 5.91
CA LYS A 194 -30.17 -2.72 6.68
C LYS A 194 -28.87 -3.56 6.69
N GLY A 195 -27.87 -3.13 5.92
CA GLY A 195 -26.64 -3.91 5.68
C GLY A 195 -26.08 -3.90 4.24
N PHE A 196 -26.85 -3.46 3.22
CA PHE A 196 -26.40 -3.45 1.81
C PHE A 196 -26.33 -2.06 1.15
N GLU A 197 -26.18 -0.98 1.95
CA GLU A 197 -26.02 0.40 1.45
C GLU A 197 -24.71 0.62 0.66
N THR A 198 -23.80 -0.36 0.65
CA THR A 198 -22.41 -0.28 0.16
C THR A 198 -22.16 -0.79 -1.26
N ALA A 199 -23.18 -1.24 -2.01
CA ALA A 199 -22.98 -1.82 -3.35
C ALA A 199 -22.30 -0.86 -4.36
N GLY A 200 -22.49 0.45 -4.23
CA GLY A 200 -21.83 1.47 -5.06
C GLY A 200 -20.33 1.64 -4.79
N LEU A 201 -19.83 1.16 -3.64
CA LEU A 201 -18.44 1.27 -3.18
C LEU A 201 -17.57 0.05 -3.56
N LEU A 202 -18.11 -0.88 -4.35
CA LEU A 202 -17.38 -2.02 -4.92
C LEU A 202 -16.66 -1.67 -6.23
N SER A 203 -17.18 -0.68 -6.98
CA SER A 203 -16.68 -0.36 -8.33
C SER A 203 -15.49 0.60 -8.35
N HIS A 204 -15.27 1.37 -7.27
CA HIS A 204 -14.25 2.41 -7.20
C HIS A 204 -13.86 2.73 -5.76
N VAL A 205 -12.77 3.48 -5.60
CA VAL A 205 -12.41 4.17 -4.36
C VAL A 205 -12.75 5.66 -4.50
N LEU A 206 -13.41 6.23 -3.51
CA LEU A 206 -13.81 7.62 -3.44
C LEU A 206 -12.99 8.36 -2.37
N LEU A 207 -12.36 9.47 -2.77
CA LEU A 207 -11.71 10.41 -1.89
C LEU A 207 -12.48 11.73 -1.91
N SER A 208 -12.96 12.19 -0.76
CA SER A 208 -13.68 13.46 -0.64
C SER A 208 -12.95 14.44 0.27
N ALA A 209 -13.11 15.73 -0.01
CA ALA A 209 -12.39 16.80 0.69
C ALA A 209 -12.87 17.06 2.12
N CYS A 210 -14.06 16.62 2.51
CA CYS A 210 -14.63 16.83 3.83
C CYS A 210 -15.74 15.80 4.16
N GLN A 211 -16.14 15.72 5.43
CA GLN A 211 -17.33 14.96 5.85
C GLN A 211 -18.63 15.57 5.33
N ALA A 212 -19.73 14.80 5.40
CA ALA A 212 -21.04 15.23 4.90
C ALA A 212 -21.55 16.53 5.54
N GLU A 213 -21.30 16.75 6.83
CA GLU A 213 -21.72 17.95 7.58
C GLU A 213 -20.68 19.09 7.55
N GLN A 214 -19.59 18.92 6.78
CA GLN A 214 -18.49 19.87 6.67
C GLN A 214 -18.44 20.53 5.30
N THR A 215 -17.53 21.49 5.17
CA THR A 215 -17.43 22.33 3.99
C THR A 215 -16.00 22.36 3.46
N ALA A 216 -15.80 21.88 2.24
CA ALA A 216 -14.61 22.11 1.43
C ALA A 216 -14.43 23.59 1.02
N MET A 217 -13.20 24.08 1.12
CA MET A 217 -12.89 25.50 0.98
C MET A 217 -11.74 25.75 -0.01
N GLU A 218 -11.78 26.93 -0.62
CA GLU A 218 -10.69 27.52 -1.38
C GLU A 218 -10.01 28.61 -0.56
N LYS A 219 -8.68 28.64 -0.59
CA LYS A 219 -7.88 29.72 -0.04
C LYS A 219 -6.77 30.11 -1.01
N HIS A 220 -6.62 31.41 -1.27
CA HIS A 220 -5.63 31.93 -2.23
C HIS A 220 -5.75 31.32 -3.63
N GLY A 221 -6.98 31.08 -4.10
CA GLY A 221 -7.25 30.54 -5.43
C GLY A 221 -6.85 29.08 -5.61
N ARG A 222 -6.88 28.28 -4.53
CA ARG A 222 -6.64 26.83 -4.54
C ARG A 222 -7.51 26.13 -3.49
N GLY A 223 -7.96 24.92 -3.76
CA GLY A 223 -8.63 24.06 -2.79
C GLY A 223 -7.65 23.58 -1.72
N ALA A 224 -8.07 23.63 -0.46
CA ALA A 224 -7.22 23.21 0.66
C ALA A 224 -6.88 21.71 0.55
N PHE A 225 -7.87 20.89 0.18
CA PHE A 225 -7.70 19.45 0.00
C PHE A 225 -6.78 19.13 -1.18
N THR A 226 -7.05 19.65 -2.38
CA THR A 226 -6.18 19.40 -3.55
C THR A 226 -4.74 19.85 -3.32
N SER A 227 -4.54 20.99 -2.65
CA SER A 227 -3.20 21.50 -2.35
C SER A 227 -2.42 20.56 -1.42
N ALA A 228 -3.07 20.08 -0.36
CA ALA A 228 -2.49 19.14 0.58
C ALA A 228 -2.21 17.77 -0.06
N LEU A 229 -3.16 17.28 -0.87
CA LEU A 229 -3.05 16.05 -1.64
C LEU A 229 -1.82 16.06 -2.56
N LEU A 230 -1.71 17.10 -3.40
CA LEU A 230 -0.56 17.24 -4.31
C LEU A 230 0.75 17.47 -3.57
N GLY A 231 0.71 18.11 -2.40
CA GLY A 231 1.86 18.23 -1.49
C GLY A 231 2.36 16.86 -1.05
N LEU A 232 1.46 16.04 -0.50
CA LEU A 232 1.77 14.70 -0.02
C LEU A 232 2.24 13.77 -1.15
N PHE A 233 1.60 13.81 -2.32
CA PHE A 233 2.07 13.06 -3.49
C PHE A 233 3.48 13.42 -3.94
N ARG A 234 3.88 14.70 -3.79
CA ARG A 234 5.24 15.15 -4.09
C ARG A 234 6.24 14.83 -2.98
N GLU A 235 5.80 14.64 -1.75
CA GLU A 235 6.68 14.33 -0.63
C GLU A 235 6.95 12.82 -0.50
N GLU A 236 5.91 11.99 -0.63
CA GLU A 236 5.99 10.55 -0.34
C GLU A 236 5.96 9.67 -1.59
N GLY A 237 5.52 10.20 -2.73
CA GLY A 237 5.33 9.43 -3.97
C GLY A 237 4.04 8.62 -3.97
N VAL A 238 3.36 8.56 -5.12
CA VAL A 238 2.05 7.88 -5.24
C VAL A 238 2.14 6.38 -5.02
N GLU A 239 3.27 5.76 -5.38
CA GLU A 239 3.49 4.32 -5.28
C GLU A 239 3.78 3.83 -3.85
N GLN A 240 4.00 4.74 -2.90
CA GLN A 240 4.27 4.44 -1.50
C GLN A 240 3.03 4.50 -0.60
N LEU A 241 1.88 4.88 -1.16
CA LEU A 241 0.66 5.19 -0.43
C LEU A 241 -0.48 4.25 -0.80
N THR A 242 -1.23 3.77 0.20
CA THR A 242 -2.61 3.29 -0.01
C THR A 242 -3.60 4.45 0.00
N TYR A 243 -4.83 4.25 -0.48
CA TYR A 243 -5.86 5.30 -0.42
C TYR A 243 -6.19 5.70 1.03
N LYS A 244 -6.10 4.76 1.97
CA LYS A 244 -6.21 5.02 3.41
C LYS A 244 -5.01 5.78 3.96
N ASP A 245 -3.79 5.40 3.57
CA ASP A 245 -2.57 6.10 4.02
C ASP A 245 -2.57 7.54 3.53
N LEU A 246 -3.01 7.75 2.30
CA LEU A 246 -3.17 9.07 1.71
C LEU A 246 -3.99 9.99 2.62
N ILE A 247 -5.20 9.59 3.01
CA ILE A 247 -6.05 10.41 3.88
C ILE A 247 -5.45 10.56 5.29
N THR A 248 -4.89 9.49 5.85
CA THR A 248 -4.33 9.52 7.21
C THR A 248 -3.02 10.30 7.35
N ASN A 249 -2.26 10.44 6.26
CA ASN A 249 -1.00 11.20 6.22
C ASN A 249 -1.19 12.66 5.77
N LEU A 250 -2.40 13.08 5.38
CA LEU A 250 -2.67 14.48 5.06
C LEU A 250 -2.39 15.36 6.30
N PRO A 251 -1.88 16.58 6.09
CA PRO A 251 -1.82 17.57 7.17
C PRO A 251 -3.24 17.86 7.68
N GLU A 252 -3.36 18.27 8.93
CA GLU A 252 -4.64 18.73 9.48
C GLU A 252 -5.13 19.93 8.66
N LEU A 253 -6.31 19.78 8.06
CA LEU A 253 -6.96 20.84 7.30
C LEU A 253 -8.00 21.52 8.21
N PRO A 254 -7.90 22.84 8.45
CA PRO A 254 -8.88 23.54 9.27
C PRO A 254 -10.30 23.38 8.71
N ALA A 255 -11.22 22.91 9.54
CA ALA A 255 -12.65 22.71 9.21
C ALA A 255 -12.95 21.70 8.08
N GLN A 256 -11.97 20.90 7.67
CA GLN A 256 -12.13 19.86 6.65
C GLN A 256 -11.49 18.55 7.13
N ASP A 257 -12.29 17.49 7.20
CA ASP A 257 -11.80 16.12 7.43
C ASP A 257 -12.00 15.31 6.14
N PRO A 258 -10.95 15.17 5.30
CA PRO A 258 -11.02 14.35 4.11
C PRO A 258 -11.42 12.91 4.39
N GLN A 259 -12.23 12.30 3.52
CA GLN A 259 -12.68 10.92 3.67
C GLN A 259 -12.14 10.02 2.57
N CYS A 260 -11.98 8.73 2.90
CA CYS A 260 -11.73 7.67 1.94
C CYS A 260 -12.82 6.61 2.10
N GLU A 261 -13.57 6.36 1.04
CA GLU A 261 -14.67 5.40 1.00
C GLU A 261 -14.42 4.39 -0.12
N GLY A 262 -14.91 3.16 0.06
CA GLY A 262 -14.66 2.08 -0.90
C GLY A 262 -14.19 0.80 -0.22
N VAL A 263 -14.58 -0.36 -0.76
CA VAL A 263 -14.11 -1.66 -0.28
C VAL A 263 -12.59 -1.82 -0.45
N HIS A 264 -12.00 -1.06 -1.38
CA HIS A 264 -10.58 -1.13 -1.72
C HIS A 264 -9.73 0.02 -1.14
N GLN A 265 -10.16 0.65 -0.05
CA GLN A 265 -9.44 1.73 0.62
C GLN A 265 -8.00 1.37 1.07
N THR A 266 -7.70 0.08 1.30
CA THR A 266 -6.34 -0.39 1.64
C THR A 266 -5.47 -0.72 0.43
N ARG A 267 -5.99 -0.56 -0.80
CA ARG A 267 -5.23 -0.76 -2.03
C ARG A 267 -4.22 0.37 -2.21
N CYS A 268 -3.03 0.05 -2.73
CA CYS A 268 -2.10 1.08 -3.20
C CYS A 268 -2.76 1.97 -4.27
N LEU A 269 -2.37 3.25 -4.28
CA LEU A 269 -2.83 4.17 -5.31
C LEU A 269 -2.54 3.60 -6.70
N PHE A 270 -3.57 3.62 -7.55
CA PHE A 270 -3.53 3.11 -8.92
C PHE A 270 -3.05 1.64 -9.03
N ASN A 271 -3.18 0.86 -7.95
CA ASN A 271 -2.69 -0.51 -7.85
C ASN A 271 -1.17 -0.64 -8.11
N SER A 272 -0.39 0.39 -7.74
CA SER A 272 1.06 0.49 -7.96
C SER A 272 1.51 0.37 -9.42
N LYS A 273 0.58 0.47 -10.38
CA LYS A 273 0.89 0.45 -11.82
C LYS A 273 1.53 1.74 -12.32
N ILE A 274 1.53 2.78 -11.50
CA ILE A 274 2.11 4.08 -11.81
C ILE A 274 3.27 4.31 -10.85
N SER A 275 4.48 4.33 -11.38
CA SER A 275 5.67 4.68 -10.59
C SER A 275 5.94 6.17 -10.75
N SER A 276 5.97 6.91 -9.64
CA SER A 276 6.66 8.20 -9.64
C SER A 276 8.16 7.93 -9.90
N PRO A 277 8.84 8.71 -10.75
CA PRO A 277 10.29 8.65 -10.87
C PRO A 277 11.01 9.24 -9.64
N GLN A 278 10.36 9.35 -8.49
CA GLN A 278 11.03 9.58 -7.21
C GLN A 278 11.87 8.36 -6.85
N CYS A 279 13.02 8.27 -7.52
CA CYS A 279 14.18 7.58 -7.02
C CYS A 279 14.40 8.05 -5.59
N GLU A 280 14.38 7.12 -4.64
CA GLU A 280 14.86 7.41 -3.30
C GLU A 280 16.32 7.89 -3.44
N LEU A 281 16.53 9.20 -3.27
CA LEU A 281 17.83 9.84 -3.45
C LEU A 281 18.54 9.92 -2.10
N TYR A 282 19.72 9.32 -2.04
CA TYR A 282 20.53 9.26 -0.84
C TYR A 282 21.77 10.16 -1.01
N PRO A 283 22.09 11.02 -0.04
CA PRO A 283 23.32 11.80 -0.10
C PRO A 283 24.53 10.88 -0.21
N ILE A 284 25.46 11.21 -1.10
CA ILE A 284 26.72 10.48 -1.26
C ILE A 284 27.89 11.46 -1.26
N ARG A 285 29.00 11.09 -0.64
CA ARG A 285 30.25 11.87 -0.66
C ARG A 285 31.44 10.99 -1.03
N ALA A 286 32.51 11.61 -1.53
CA ALA A 286 33.79 10.93 -1.61
C ALA A 286 34.33 10.60 -0.21
N SER A 287 34.94 9.44 -0.04
CA SER A 287 35.64 9.05 1.19
C SER A 287 36.87 9.95 1.38
N SER A 288 37.05 10.51 2.58
CA SER A 288 38.22 11.32 2.90
C SER A 288 39.51 10.49 3.03
N ASN A 289 39.38 9.19 3.23
CA ASN A 289 40.48 8.32 3.66
C ASN A 289 40.99 7.40 2.54
N VAL A 290 40.17 7.13 1.52
CA VAL A 290 40.48 6.18 0.44
C VAL A 290 40.04 6.77 -0.90
N SER A 291 41.00 6.98 -1.80
CA SER A 291 40.73 7.47 -3.16
C SER A 291 39.89 6.45 -3.95
N GLY A 292 38.87 6.92 -4.67
CA GLY A 292 37.98 6.09 -5.48
C GLY A 292 36.86 5.36 -4.73
N GLN A 293 36.72 5.63 -3.43
CA GLN A 293 35.65 5.12 -2.59
C GLN A 293 34.68 6.23 -2.20
N TYR A 294 33.41 5.88 -2.05
CA TYR A 294 32.33 6.80 -1.71
C TYR A 294 31.58 6.31 -0.48
N ILE A 295 30.97 7.25 0.25
CA ILE A 295 30.14 6.97 1.41
C ILE A 295 28.74 7.49 1.09
N LEU A 296 27.82 6.54 0.95
CA LEU A 296 26.38 6.79 0.88
C LEU A 296 25.85 6.95 2.31
N GLU A 297 25.06 8.00 2.55
CA GLU A 297 24.35 8.23 3.82
C GLU A 297 23.07 7.40 3.91
N ALA A 298 23.20 6.12 3.54
CA ALA A 298 22.20 5.07 3.72
C ALA A 298 22.88 3.71 3.75
N GLY A 299 22.36 2.78 4.56
CA GLY A 299 23.01 1.50 4.91
C GLY A 299 22.02 0.34 5.06
N ASP A 300 22.38 -0.68 5.84
CA ASP A 300 21.56 -1.88 6.10
C ASP A 300 20.13 -1.54 6.55
N ALA A 301 19.95 -0.49 7.36
CA ALA A 301 18.62 -0.08 7.82
C ALA A 301 17.72 0.43 6.69
N HIS A 302 18.32 0.89 5.59
CA HIS A 302 17.68 1.36 4.36
C HIS A 302 17.52 0.22 3.33
N GLY A 303 17.91 -1.01 3.68
CA GLY A 303 17.77 -2.18 2.81
C GLY A 303 18.93 -2.40 1.83
N PHE A 304 20.01 -1.62 1.94
CA PHE A 304 21.20 -1.82 1.12
C PHE A 304 22.09 -2.91 1.69
N THR A 305 22.61 -3.73 0.79
CA THR A 305 23.53 -4.82 1.09
C THR A 305 24.69 -4.75 0.12
N ARG A 306 25.77 -5.49 0.40
CA ARG A 306 26.88 -5.64 -0.54
C ARG A 306 26.40 -6.02 -1.94
N GLY A 307 26.98 -5.40 -2.97
CA GLY A 307 26.60 -5.57 -4.37
C GLY A 307 25.43 -4.71 -4.86
N ALA A 308 24.81 -3.90 -4.00
CA ALA A 308 23.83 -2.91 -4.44
C ALA A 308 24.50 -1.87 -5.37
N GLU A 309 23.86 -1.51 -6.47
CA GLU A 309 24.37 -0.55 -7.45
C GLU A 309 23.60 0.76 -7.35
N PHE A 310 24.33 1.87 -7.51
CA PHE A 310 23.76 3.21 -7.45
C PHE A 310 24.29 4.07 -8.59
N ILE A 311 23.41 4.81 -9.25
CA ILE A 311 23.79 5.90 -10.14
C ILE A 311 23.91 7.17 -9.30
N VAL A 312 25.01 7.91 -9.48
CA VAL A 312 25.32 9.15 -8.77
C VAL A 312 25.04 10.35 -9.67
N PHE A 313 24.40 11.36 -9.08
CA PHE A 313 24.02 12.63 -9.68
C PHE A 313 24.64 13.79 -8.91
N LYS A 314 24.83 14.92 -9.61
CA LYS A 314 25.37 16.14 -9.01
C LYS A 314 24.41 16.79 -8.01
N ASP A 315 23.12 16.71 -8.28
CA ASP A 315 22.06 17.38 -7.56
C ASP A 315 20.77 16.53 -7.55
N ARG A 316 19.75 17.01 -6.83
CA ARG A 316 18.46 16.32 -6.70
C ARG A 316 17.60 16.34 -7.96
N THR A 317 17.95 17.14 -8.97
CA THR A 317 17.15 17.23 -10.20
C THR A 317 17.44 16.09 -11.16
N MET A 318 18.48 15.28 -10.90
CA MET A 318 18.88 14.09 -11.66
C MET A 318 19.15 14.38 -13.15
N THR A 319 19.48 15.63 -13.50
CA THR A 319 19.72 16.04 -14.89
C THR A 319 21.11 15.66 -15.39
N SER A 320 22.03 15.29 -14.50
CA SER A 320 23.41 14.98 -14.85
C SER A 320 23.95 13.82 -14.02
N GLU A 321 24.06 12.66 -14.67
CA GLU A 321 24.73 11.48 -14.14
C GLU A 321 26.25 11.70 -14.11
N ILE A 322 26.87 11.39 -12.98
CA ILE A 322 28.32 11.50 -12.73
C ILE A 322 29.00 10.13 -12.88
N GLY A 323 28.32 9.06 -12.47
CA GLY A 323 28.83 7.70 -12.62
C GLY A 323 28.11 6.69 -11.72
N THR A 324 28.53 5.43 -11.80
CA THR A 324 27.95 4.33 -11.02
C THR A 324 28.89 3.86 -9.92
N VAL A 325 28.33 3.54 -8.75
CA VAL A 325 29.06 2.98 -7.60
C VAL A 325 28.38 1.70 -7.11
N VAL A 326 29.16 0.79 -6.54
CA VAL A 326 28.69 -0.50 -6.04
C VAL A 326 28.98 -0.62 -4.54
N ALA A 327 28.00 -1.01 -3.74
CA ALA A 327 28.16 -1.25 -2.32
C ALA A 327 29.21 -2.34 -2.04
N SER A 328 30.30 -1.97 -1.40
CA SER A 328 31.37 -2.90 -1.00
C SER A 328 31.19 -3.38 0.45
N SER A 329 30.70 -2.50 1.33
CA SER A 329 30.31 -2.85 2.70
C SER A 329 29.24 -1.90 3.24
N THR A 330 28.49 -2.34 4.24
CA THR A 330 27.36 -1.61 4.81
C THR A 330 27.48 -1.53 6.33
N THR A 331 27.06 -0.41 6.89
CA THR A 331 26.72 -0.25 8.32
C THR A 331 25.21 -0.01 8.42
N ALA A 332 24.68 0.20 9.63
CA ALA A 332 23.25 0.49 9.79
C ALA A 332 22.77 1.70 8.96
N PHE A 333 23.56 2.77 8.87
CA PHE A 333 23.12 4.04 8.30
C PHE A 333 23.98 4.54 7.15
N THR A 334 25.09 3.87 6.85
CA THR A 334 25.97 4.24 5.74
C THR A 334 26.37 3.02 4.93
N THR A 335 26.63 3.24 3.64
CA THR A 335 27.18 2.24 2.73
C THR A 335 28.47 2.78 2.17
N THR A 336 29.51 1.97 2.26
CA THR A 336 30.76 2.22 1.55
C THR A 336 30.62 1.64 0.15
N CYS A 337 30.83 2.46 -0.87
CA CYS A 337 30.71 2.08 -2.26
C CYS A 337 32.03 2.27 -3.00
N ASP A 338 32.35 1.33 -3.89
CA ASP A 338 33.50 1.42 -4.79
C ASP A 338 33.03 1.87 -6.18
N PHE A 339 33.86 2.63 -6.89
CA PHE A 339 33.58 3.02 -8.27
C PHE A 339 33.44 1.80 -9.18
N SER A 340 32.38 1.76 -9.99
CA SER A 340 32.18 0.72 -11.01
C SER A 340 32.30 1.32 -12.40
N PRO A 341 33.40 1.07 -13.14
CA PRO A 341 33.54 1.56 -14.50
C PRO A 341 32.55 0.84 -15.44
N PRO A 342 31.98 1.54 -16.43
CA PRO A 342 31.25 0.90 -17.53
C PRO A 342 32.15 -0.12 -18.24
N SER A 343 31.57 -1.26 -18.62
CA SER A 343 32.26 -2.49 -19.08
C SER A 343 33.12 -2.36 -20.35
N ASN A 344 33.31 -1.15 -20.90
CA ASN A 344 34.13 -0.85 -22.06
C ASN A 344 34.94 0.47 -21.93
N THR A 345 35.24 0.93 -20.72
CA THR A 345 35.96 2.21 -20.51
C THR A 345 37.04 2.12 -19.42
N ASN A 346 38.20 2.73 -19.66
CA ASN A 346 39.25 2.97 -18.65
C ASN A 346 38.89 4.19 -17.75
N ALA A 347 37.62 4.29 -17.35
CA ALA A 347 37.16 5.40 -16.54
C ALA A 347 37.81 5.35 -15.14
N THR A 348 38.23 6.51 -14.64
CA THR A 348 38.76 6.67 -13.28
C THR A 348 37.65 7.19 -12.36
N SER A 349 37.83 7.03 -11.05
CA SER A 349 36.90 7.56 -10.05
C SER A 349 36.62 9.06 -10.25
N PHE A 350 35.39 9.49 -10.03
CA PHE A 350 34.97 10.87 -10.19
C PHE A 350 35.13 11.70 -8.91
N PRO A 351 35.53 12.99 -9.02
CA PRO A 351 35.59 13.87 -7.87
C PRO A 351 34.19 14.26 -7.40
N LEU A 352 33.98 14.27 -6.08
CA LEU A 352 32.74 14.73 -5.45
C LEU A 352 33.06 15.82 -4.41
N PRO A 353 33.33 17.08 -4.84
CA PRO A 353 33.77 18.15 -3.95
C PRO A 353 32.68 18.64 -2.98
N THR A 354 31.43 18.36 -3.31
CA THR A 354 30.24 18.60 -2.49
C THR A 354 29.41 17.32 -2.50
N PRO A 355 28.62 17.03 -1.43
CA PRO A 355 27.75 15.86 -1.42
C PRO A 355 26.82 15.86 -2.64
N GLY A 356 26.85 14.76 -3.39
CA GLY A 356 25.94 14.48 -4.49
C GLY A 356 24.76 13.64 -4.02
N PHE A 357 23.99 13.11 -4.97
CA PHE A 357 22.83 12.27 -4.68
C PHE A 357 22.93 10.97 -5.46
N ALA A 358 22.66 9.85 -4.80
CA ALA A 358 22.72 8.53 -5.39
C ALA A 358 21.32 7.90 -5.41
N SER A 359 20.98 7.30 -6.54
CA SER A 359 19.76 6.53 -6.73
C SER A 359 20.10 5.05 -6.83
N PRO A 360 19.42 4.17 -6.09
CA PRO A 360 19.61 2.73 -6.26
C PRO A 360 19.13 2.31 -7.65
N THR A 361 19.95 1.51 -8.34
CA THR A 361 19.61 0.86 -9.61
C THR A 361 19.56 -0.65 -9.49
N ARG A 362 20.18 -1.21 -8.45
CA ARG A 362 20.14 -2.63 -8.14
C ARG A 362 20.22 -2.85 -6.64
N VAL A 363 19.32 -3.65 -6.08
CA VAL A 363 19.40 -4.08 -4.67
C VAL A 363 20.35 -5.28 -4.59
N GLY A 364 21.17 -5.37 -3.53
CA GLY A 364 22.25 -6.36 -3.42
C GLY A 364 21.81 -7.82 -3.20
N GLU A 365 22.08 -8.45 -2.05
CA GLU A 365 21.71 -9.86 -1.75
C GLU A 365 20.18 -10.04 -1.71
N GLY A 366 19.61 -10.31 -2.89
CA GLY A 366 18.20 -10.63 -3.11
C GLY A 366 17.86 -12.11 -2.90
N VAL A 367 16.59 -12.45 -3.08
CA VAL A 367 16.12 -13.84 -3.04
C VAL A 367 16.68 -14.62 -4.21
N ARG A 368 17.26 -15.78 -3.92
CA ARG A 368 17.84 -16.67 -4.94
C ARG A 368 16.78 -17.62 -5.46
N LEU A 369 16.47 -17.53 -6.73
CA LEU A 369 15.46 -18.37 -7.37
C LEU A 369 16.11 -19.26 -8.43
N LEU A 370 15.76 -20.53 -8.44
CA LEU A 370 16.10 -21.44 -9.54
C LEU A 370 14.83 -21.74 -10.33
N ILE A 371 14.89 -21.56 -11.65
CA ILE A 371 13.82 -21.97 -12.55
C ILE A 371 14.28 -23.28 -13.20
N GLU A 372 13.50 -24.35 -13.08
CA GLU A 372 13.80 -25.59 -13.79
C GLU A 372 13.63 -25.43 -15.31
N SER A 373 14.42 -26.21 -16.05
CA SER A 373 14.45 -26.19 -17.52
C SER A 373 13.17 -26.79 -18.12
N ASP A 374 12.08 -26.01 -18.14
CA ASP A 374 10.86 -26.23 -18.92
C ASP A 374 10.67 -25.04 -19.88
N GLU A 375 10.50 -25.31 -21.19
CA GLU A 375 10.40 -24.26 -22.21
C GLU A 375 9.23 -23.29 -22.00
N ARG A 376 8.08 -23.79 -21.51
CA ARG A 376 6.90 -22.96 -21.25
C ARG A 376 7.15 -22.07 -20.04
N LEU A 377 7.76 -22.63 -19.00
CA LEU A 377 8.12 -21.89 -17.79
C LEU A 377 9.14 -20.79 -18.13
N LEU A 378 10.21 -21.12 -18.85
CA LEU A 378 11.19 -20.14 -19.33
C LEU A 378 10.56 -19.07 -20.22
N GLY A 379 9.55 -19.42 -21.02
CA GLY A 379 8.76 -18.48 -21.81
C GLY A 379 8.03 -17.45 -20.95
N VAL A 380 7.36 -17.88 -19.88
CA VAL A 380 6.70 -17.00 -18.91
C VAL A 380 7.72 -16.08 -18.23
N PHE A 381 8.85 -16.63 -17.77
CA PHE A 381 9.88 -15.83 -17.10
C PHE A 381 10.53 -14.79 -18.00
N LYS A 382 10.72 -15.07 -19.30
CA LYS A 382 11.19 -14.06 -20.26
C LYS A 382 10.22 -12.88 -20.39
N GLN A 383 8.90 -13.11 -20.25
CA GLN A 383 7.90 -12.04 -20.33
C GLN A 383 7.92 -11.11 -19.11
N ILE A 384 8.29 -11.62 -17.93
CA ILE A 384 8.27 -10.87 -16.67
C ILE A 384 9.67 -10.50 -16.16
N ALA A 385 10.75 -10.87 -16.86
CA ALA A 385 12.13 -10.67 -16.42
C ALA A 385 12.47 -9.19 -16.18
N ASP A 386 12.10 -8.31 -17.11
CA ASP A 386 12.37 -6.87 -17.01
C ASP A 386 11.61 -6.24 -15.82
N GLU A 387 10.37 -6.68 -15.57
CA GLU A 387 9.55 -6.23 -14.44
C GLU A 387 10.12 -6.72 -13.09
N LEU A 388 10.59 -7.97 -13.03
CA LEU A 388 11.21 -8.55 -11.83
C LEU A 388 12.58 -7.93 -11.51
N GLN A 389 13.33 -7.48 -12.52
CA GLN A 389 14.56 -6.72 -12.34
C GLN A 389 14.30 -5.29 -11.86
N ALA A 390 13.17 -4.69 -12.25
CA ALA A 390 12.74 -3.37 -11.81
C ALA A 390 12.08 -3.36 -10.41
N ALA A 391 11.78 -4.53 -9.84
CA ALA A 391 11.12 -4.65 -8.54
C ALA A 391 11.97 -4.04 -7.41
N LYS A 392 11.30 -3.40 -6.42
CA LYS A 392 11.91 -2.66 -5.31
C LYS A 392 12.85 -3.52 -4.43
N ARG A 393 12.73 -4.85 -4.48
CA ARG A 393 13.54 -5.82 -3.73
C ARG A 393 14.07 -6.89 -4.66
N GLY A 394 15.38 -7.11 -4.62
CA GLY A 394 16.11 -7.86 -5.63
C GLY A 394 15.74 -9.35 -5.67
N ILE A 395 15.54 -9.87 -6.89
CA ILE A 395 15.50 -11.30 -7.21
C ILE A 395 16.78 -11.65 -7.97
N ARG A 396 17.43 -12.74 -7.57
CA ARG A 396 18.63 -13.26 -8.24
C ARG A 396 18.36 -14.67 -8.74
N PHE A 397 18.45 -14.87 -10.06
CA PHE A 397 18.38 -16.20 -10.62
C PHE A 397 19.71 -16.94 -10.45
N VAL A 398 19.63 -18.21 -10.07
CA VAL A 398 20.78 -19.13 -9.99
C VAL A 398 20.64 -20.22 -11.05
N ASN A 399 21.77 -20.84 -11.43
CA ASN A 399 21.80 -21.76 -12.56
C ASN A 399 21.60 -23.21 -12.13
N SER A 400 21.83 -23.53 -10.86
CA SER A 400 21.75 -24.89 -10.35
C SER A 400 21.24 -24.95 -8.91
N ARG A 401 20.77 -26.14 -8.50
CA ARG A 401 20.38 -26.42 -7.10
C ARG A 401 21.57 -26.31 -6.14
N ASN A 402 22.80 -26.46 -6.64
CA ASN A 402 24.02 -26.36 -5.85
C ASN A 402 24.42 -24.91 -5.53
N ASP A 403 23.85 -23.93 -6.24
CA ASP A 403 24.07 -22.51 -5.99
C ASP A 403 23.26 -21.98 -4.78
N GLY A 404 22.59 -22.90 -4.07
CA GLY A 404 21.78 -22.62 -2.89
C GLY A 404 20.60 -21.70 -3.20
N PRO A 405 19.68 -22.03 -4.12
CA PRO A 405 18.45 -21.27 -4.25
C PRO A 405 17.67 -21.28 -2.95
N ASP A 406 16.87 -20.25 -2.72
CA ASP A 406 15.91 -20.15 -1.62
C ASP A 406 14.58 -20.80 -2.01
N LEU A 407 14.23 -20.72 -3.29
CA LEU A 407 13.06 -21.36 -3.88
C LEU A 407 13.41 -21.95 -5.26
N VAL A 408 12.87 -23.13 -5.56
CA VAL A 408 12.90 -23.70 -6.92
C VAL A 408 11.50 -23.66 -7.51
N ILE A 409 11.38 -23.11 -8.71
CA ILE A 409 10.15 -23.09 -9.48
C ILE A 409 10.23 -24.18 -10.54
N ALA A 410 9.31 -25.13 -10.47
CA ALA A 410 9.30 -26.31 -11.32
C ALA A 410 7.91 -26.53 -11.90
N ALA A 411 7.86 -27.07 -13.12
CA ALA A 411 6.61 -27.39 -13.80
C ALA A 411 6.36 -28.90 -13.76
N ASP A 412 5.13 -29.27 -13.41
CA ASP A 412 4.62 -30.64 -13.47
C ASP A 412 3.35 -30.63 -14.33
N GLY A 413 3.49 -31.05 -15.59
CA GLY A 413 2.40 -30.99 -16.57
C GLY A 413 1.94 -29.55 -16.84
N GLY A 414 0.68 -29.23 -16.58
CA GLY A 414 0.12 -27.88 -16.75
C GLY A 414 0.25 -26.97 -15.52
N MET A 415 0.85 -27.45 -14.45
CA MET A 415 0.91 -26.76 -13.16
C MET A 415 2.35 -26.44 -12.77
N VAL A 416 2.52 -25.34 -12.06
CA VAL A 416 3.77 -24.89 -11.45
C VAL A 416 3.69 -25.14 -9.95
N HIS A 417 4.75 -25.69 -9.38
CA HIS A 417 4.94 -25.85 -7.94
C HIS A 417 6.22 -25.17 -7.48
N PHE A 418 6.27 -24.88 -6.17
CA PHE A 418 7.33 -24.12 -5.54
C PHE A 418 7.99 -24.99 -4.46
N GLU A 419 9.26 -25.34 -4.66
CA GLU A 419 10.02 -26.12 -3.69
C GLU A 419 10.78 -25.21 -2.74
N ILE A 420 10.62 -25.47 -1.45
CA ILE A 420 11.25 -24.71 -0.36
C ILE A 420 12.64 -25.28 -0.14
N MET A 421 13.66 -24.43 -0.25
CA MET A 421 15.06 -24.86 -0.11
C MET A 421 15.65 -24.59 1.27
N ASP A 422 14.93 -23.89 2.14
CA ASP A 422 15.35 -23.63 3.51
C ASP A 422 15.66 -24.94 4.25
N SER A 423 16.83 -24.99 4.90
CA SER A 423 17.35 -26.20 5.53
C SER A 423 16.47 -26.66 6.70
N LEU A 424 15.90 -25.73 7.46
CA LEU A 424 15.07 -26.07 8.60
C LEU A 424 13.72 -26.62 8.13
N CYS A 425 13.08 -25.95 7.17
CA CYS A 425 11.84 -26.47 6.57
C CYS A 425 12.01 -27.91 6.08
N ARG A 426 13.12 -28.19 5.39
CA ARG A 426 13.42 -29.51 4.84
C ARG A 426 13.78 -30.55 5.89
N GLN A 427 14.48 -30.17 6.95
CA GLN A 427 14.74 -31.04 8.10
C GLN A 427 13.41 -31.56 8.69
N HIS A 428 12.39 -30.71 8.73
CA HIS A 428 11.04 -31.08 9.16
C HIS A 428 10.13 -31.58 8.03
N ARG A 429 10.68 -31.96 6.88
CA ARG A 429 9.97 -32.55 5.72
C ARG A 429 8.99 -31.59 5.01
N LEU A 430 9.02 -30.30 5.28
CA LEU A 430 8.35 -29.29 4.46
C LEU A 430 9.26 -28.96 3.25
N THR A 431 9.05 -29.68 2.15
CA THR A 431 9.91 -29.58 0.95
C THR A 431 9.30 -28.75 -0.16
N ARG A 432 7.98 -28.54 -0.14
CA ARG A 432 7.23 -27.79 -1.17
C ARG A 432 6.00 -27.12 -0.58
N MET A 433 5.59 -26.01 -1.18
CA MET A 433 4.31 -25.37 -0.90
C MET A 433 3.16 -26.26 -1.43
N PRO A 434 2.03 -26.38 -0.70
CA PRO A 434 0.92 -27.23 -1.10
C PRO A 434 0.14 -26.66 -2.30
N SER A 435 0.08 -25.34 -2.43
CA SER A 435 -0.62 -24.64 -3.51
C SER A 435 0.12 -24.76 -4.84
N LYS A 436 -0.65 -24.92 -5.92
CA LYS A 436 -0.14 -25.00 -7.31
C LYS A 436 -0.81 -23.92 -8.16
N VAL A 437 -0.10 -23.42 -9.16
CA VAL A 437 -0.60 -22.40 -10.08
C VAL A 437 -0.53 -22.92 -11.50
N LYS A 438 -1.45 -22.52 -12.38
CA LYS A 438 -1.36 -22.93 -13.79
C LYS A 438 -0.19 -22.23 -14.47
N ILE A 439 0.51 -22.93 -15.35
CA ILE A 439 1.71 -22.40 -16.01
C ILE A 439 1.43 -21.19 -16.92
N ASP A 440 0.20 -21.04 -17.40
CA ASP A 440 -0.27 -19.91 -18.22
C ASP A 440 -0.72 -18.70 -17.39
N ASP A 441 -0.83 -18.83 -16.06
CA ASP A 441 -1.17 -17.73 -15.17
C ASP A 441 0.07 -16.90 -14.81
N VAL A 442 0.52 -16.12 -15.79
CA VAL A 442 1.68 -15.22 -15.69
C VAL A 442 1.53 -14.23 -14.54
N VAL A 443 0.30 -13.77 -14.26
CA VAL A 443 0.00 -12.79 -13.23
C VAL A 443 0.19 -13.39 -11.84
N ALA A 444 -0.36 -14.59 -11.59
CA ALA A 444 -0.19 -15.28 -10.33
C ALA A 444 1.28 -15.69 -10.09
N ILE A 445 1.97 -16.19 -11.12
CA ILE A 445 3.40 -16.53 -11.01
C ILE A 445 4.21 -15.28 -10.65
N ARG A 446 4.00 -14.15 -11.34
CA ARG A 446 4.66 -12.88 -11.00
C ARG A 446 4.40 -12.45 -9.57
N ARG A 447 3.13 -12.50 -9.13
CA ARG A 447 2.68 -12.14 -7.78
C ARG A 447 3.46 -12.93 -6.72
N ILE A 448 3.55 -14.26 -6.89
CA ILE A 448 4.25 -15.16 -5.97
C ILE A 448 5.74 -14.84 -5.89
N LEU A 449 6.38 -14.57 -7.03
CA LEU A 449 7.81 -14.27 -7.06
C LEU A 449 8.12 -12.96 -6.33
N GLN A 450 7.31 -11.92 -6.53
CA GLN A 450 7.45 -10.65 -5.81
C GLN A 450 7.23 -10.84 -4.31
N SER A 451 6.14 -11.51 -3.92
CA SER A 451 5.85 -11.82 -2.51
C SER A 451 6.92 -12.70 -1.85
N SER A 452 7.60 -13.57 -2.62
CA SER A 452 8.73 -14.34 -2.11
C SER A 452 9.96 -13.45 -1.81
N ALA A 453 10.21 -12.45 -2.65
CA ALA A 453 11.27 -11.47 -2.44
C ALA A 453 11.05 -10.71 -1.12
N ASP A 454 9.82 -10.27 -0.90
CA ASP A 454 9.39 -9.60 0.32
C ASP A 454 9.51 -10.49 1.55
N PHE A 455 8.97 -11.71 1.46
CA PHE A 455 8.96 -12.68 2.54
C PHE A 455 10.36 -12.96 3.08
N TYR A 456 11.29 -13.40 2.22
CA TYR A 456 12.63 -13.77 2.64
C TYR A 456 13.45 -12.54 3.06
N TRP A 457 13.22 -11.37 2.46
CA TRP A 457 13.88 -10.14 2.90
C TRP A 457 13.50 -9.80 4.34
N HIS A 458 12.21 -9.81 4.66
CA HIS A 458 11.73 -9.53 6.02
C HIS A 458 12.18 -10.60 7.03
N LEU A 459 12.17 -11.88 6.63
CA LEU A 459 12.60 -12.99 7.47
C LEU A 459 14.10 -12.90 7.81
N ARG A 460 14.95 -12.57 6.83
CA ARG A 460 16.41 -12.44 7.00
C ARG A 460 16.83 -11.14 7.69
N ARG A 461 15.95 -10.14 7.70
CA ARG A 461 16.21 -8.84 8.33
C ARG A 461 16.69 -9.03 9.76
N SER A 462 17.93 -8.64 10.01
CA SER A 462 18.58 -8.79 11.31
C SER A 462 19.63 -7.70 11.54
N ASN A 463 19.87 -7.38 12.80
CA ASN A 463 20.96 -6.47 13.18
C ASN A 463 22.20 -7.31 13.52
N LYS A 464 23.24 -7.27 12.70
CA LYS A 464 24.49 -8.02 12.91
C LYS A 464 25.14 -7.77 14.29
N ARG A 465 24.88 -6.63 14.92
CA ARG A 465 25.40 -6.30 16.27
C ARG A 465 24.63 -6.95 17.42
N ASN A 466 23.40 -7.38 17.19
CA ASN A 466 22.53 -8.07 18.16
C ASN A 466 22.60 -7.52 19.60
N PRO A 467 22.28 -6.23 19.83
CA PRO A 467 22.54 -5.54 21.10
C PRO A 467 21.78 -6.10 22.31
N PHE A 468 20.70 -6.85 22.08
CA PHE A 468 19.84 -7.44 23.10
C PHE A 468 19.86 -8.98 23.12
N ALA A 469 20.82 -9.62 22.44
CA ALA A 469 20.94 -11.07 22.46
C ALA A 469 21.07 -11.60 23.90
N GLY A 470 20.25 -12.60 24.23
CA GLY A 470 20.18 -13.19 25.57
C GLY A 470 19.56 -12.30 26.66
N LYS A 471 19.08 -11.10 26.31
CA LYS A 471 18.44 -10.16 27.25
C LYS A 471 16.94 -10.02 27.05
N VAL A 472 16.41 -10.70 26.04
CA VAL A 472 14.98 -10.83 25.80
C VAL A 472 14.68 -12.30 25.55
N THR A 473 13.61 -12.82 26.15
CA THR A 473 13.18 -14.21 25.99
C THR A 473 11.76 -14.26 25.45
N LEU A 474 11.42 -15.36 24.75
CA LEU A 474 10.09 -15.67 24.25
C LEU A 474 9.68 -17.04 24.81
N GLU A 475 8.50 -17.10 25.41
CA GLU A 475 7.88 -18.35 25.87
C GLU A 475 6.58 -18.57 25.10
N CYS A 476 6.22 -19.82 24.84
CA CYS A 476 4.97 -20.22 24.21
C CYS A 476 4.26 -21.22 25.12
N MET A 477 2.98 -21.01 25.40
CA MET A 477 2.18 -21.84 26.31
C MET A 477 0.85 -22.23 25.66
N LYS A 478 0.36 -23.44 25.95
CA LYS A 478 -1.03 -23.82 25.69
C LYS A 478 -1.93 -23.13 26.72
N LEU A 479 -3.03 -22.55 26.28
CA LEU A 479 -3.97 -21.81 27.10
C LEU A 479 -5.20 -22.67 27.45
N GLU A 480 -5.86 -22.33 28.54
CA GLU A 480 -7.16 -22.86 28.95
C GLU A 480 -8.12 -21.72 29.32
N GLU A 481 -9.39 -21.98 29.06
CA GLU A 481 -10.51 -21.15 29.52
C GLU A 481 -10.66 -21.24 31.03
N THR A 482 -10.89 -20.10 31.69
CA THR A 482 -11.02 -20.05 33.14
C THR A 482 -12.45 -20.12 33.65
N GLY A 483 -13.45 -19.92 32.78
CA GLY A 483 -14.84 -19.69 33.17
C GLY A 483 -15.12 -18.30 33.76
N GLU A 484 -14.11 -17.42 33.81
CA GLU A 484 -14.27 -16.01 34.21
C GLU A 484 -14.39 -15.13 32.96
N TYR A 485 -15.21 -14.07 33.04
CA TYR A 485 -15.45 -13.16 31.91
C TYR A 485 -14.99 -11.74 32.23
N THR A 486 -14.47 -11.03 31.23
CA THR A 486 -14.16 -9.61 31.31
C THR A 486 -15.44 -8.75 31.31
N ASN A 487 -15.30 -7.45 31.56
CA ASN A 487 -16.43 -6.50 31.49
C ASN A 487 -17.06 -6.43 30.09
N ASP A 488 -16.33 -6.85 29.06
CA ASP A 488 -16.78 -6.92 27.66
C ASP A 488 -17.36 -8.31 27.29
N LEU A 489 -17.58 -9.18 28.30
CA LEU A 489 -18.09 -10.55 28.16
C LEU A 489 -17.16 -11.50 27.38
N GLU A 490 -15.86 -11.20 27.33
CA GLU A 490 -14.86 -12.11 26.75
C GLU A 490 -14.33 -13.06 27.83
N GLU A 491 -14.16 -14.34 27.49
CA GLU A 491 -13.66 -15.33 28.43
C GLU A 491 -12.17 -15.15 28.71
N VAL A 492 -11.79 -15.13 29.99
CA VAL A 492 -10.41 -14.95 30.43
C VAL A 492 -9.63 -16.24 30.21
N LEU A 493 -8.52 -16.12 29.49
CA LEU A 493 -7.60 -17.22 29.19
C LEU A 493 -6.37 -17.18 30.09
N LYS A 494 -5.88 -18.35 30.51
CA LYS A 494 -4.62 -18.48 31.26
C LYS A 494 -3.79 -19.67 30.74
N PRO A 495 -2.47 -19.71 31.00
CA PRO A 495 -1.66 -20.88 30.69
C PRO A 495 -2.22 -22.13 31.40
N HIS A 496 -2.51 -23.18 30.62
CA HIS A 496 -2.93 -24.50 31.14
C HIS A 496 -1.84 -25.12 32.04
N SER A 497 -0.57 -24.81 31.74
CA SER A 497 0.57 -25.17 32.59
C SER A 497 1.71 -24.17 32.37
N ASN A 498 2.66 -24.13 33.30
CA ASN A 498 3.91 -23.36 33.14
C ASN A 498 4.92 -24.05 32.19
N LYS A 499 4.47 -24.99 31.36
CA LYS A 499 5.33 -25.67 30.39
C LYS A 499 5.54 -24.77 29.18
N ASN A 500 6.76 -24.26 29.04
CA ASN A 500 7.18 -23.53 27.85
C ASN A 500 7.43 -24.50 26.68
N LEU A 501 6.75 -24.26 25.56
CA LEU A 501 6.89 -25.00 24.30
C LEU A 501 8.07 -24.50 23.45
N ASN A 502 8.60 -23.30 23.72
CA ASN A 502 9.82 -22.82 23.09
C ASN A 502 11.05 -23.42 23.79
N VAL A 503 11.60 -24.49 23.22
CA VAL A 503 12.74 -25.23 23.77
C VAL A 503 13.90 -25.12 22.79
N GLY A 504 15.04 -24.58 23.25
CA GLY A 504 16.22 -24.42 22.40
C GLY A 504 16.05 -23.37 21.28
N GLY A 505 15.00 -22.55 21.34
CA GLY A 505 14.68 -21.58 20.29
C GLY A 505 13.78 -22.13 19.19
N GLU A 506 13.19 -23.31 19.38
CA GLU A 506 12.21 -23.92 18.46
C GLU A 506 10.91 -24.23 19.21
N ILE A 507 9.76 -23.97 18.57
CA ILE A 507 8.44 -24.27 19.12
C ILE A 507 7.87 -25.47 18.37
N MET A 508 7.61 -26.56 19.09
CA MET A 508 6.98 -27.76 18.54
C MET A 508 5.50 -27.82 18.95
N ILE A 509 4.61 -27.88 17.97
CA ILE A 509 3.17 -27.92 18.16
C ILE A 509 2.61 -29.21 17.57
N ASP A 510 2.03 -30.04 18.44
CA ASP A 510 1.15 -31.12 18.02
C ASP A 510 -0.24 -30.53 17.80
N VAL A 511 -0.70 -30.52 16.55
CA VAL A 511 -1.89 -29.76 16.15
C VAL A 511 -3.15 -30.47 16.64
N ASP A 512 -3.83 -29.75 17.51
CA ASP A 512 -5.14 -30.02 18.09
C ASP A 512 -6.00 -28.81 17.71
N GLU A 513 -7.05 -29.00 16.91
CA GLU A 513 -7.81 -27.89 16.27
C GLU A 513 -8.50 -26.99 17.30
N ASP A 514 -8.71 -27.49 18.52
CA ASP A 514 -9.31 -26.76 19.63
C ASP A 514 -8.26 -26.14 20.58
N ALA A 515 -6.96 -26.38 20.34
CA ALA A 515 -5.89 -25.86 21.18
C ALA A 515 -5.56 -24.40 20.84
N ILE A 516 -5.67 -23.55 21.86
CA ILE A 516 -5.26 -22.15 21.83
C ILE A 516 -3.89 -21.95 22.48
N TYR A 517 -3.09 -21.05 21.92
CA TYR A 517 -1.73 -20.77 22.36
C TYR A 517 -1.52 -19.28 22.60
N GLY A 518 -0.66 -18.99 23.58
CA GLY A 518 -0.27 -17.64 23.96
C GLY A 518 1.24 -17.52 24.13
N PHE A 519 1.74 -16.29 24.08
CA PHE A 519 3.16 -15.97 24.16
C PHE A 519 3.47 -15.06 25.33
N ASN A 520 4.63 -15.22 25.94
CA ASN A 520 5.16 -14.31 26.94
C ASN A 520 6.55 -13.84 26.53
N ILE A 521 6.75 -12.52 26.47
CA ILE A 521 8.03 -11.92 26.12
C ILE A 521 8.56 -11.22 27.36
N THR A 522 9.78 -11.56 27.81
CA THR A 522 10.39 -10.96 29.01
C THR A 522 11.60 -10.11 28.64
N ASN A 523 11.66 -8.88 29.15
CA ASN A 523 12.80 -7.97 28.99
C ASN A 523 13.65 -7.94 30.26
N THR A 524 14.87 -8.48 30.19
CA THR A 524 15.82 -8.44 31.32
C THR A 524 16.78 -7.25 31.25
N THR A 525 16.60 -6.35 30.27
CA THR A 525 17.39 -5.11 30.17
C THR A 525 16.86 -4.02 31.11
N SER A 526 17.70 -3.00 31.34
CA SER A 526 17.32 -1.79 32.07
C SER A 526 16.65 -0.72 31.20
N VAL A 527 16.37 -1.00 29.92
CA VAL A 527 15.77 -0.04 28.98
C VAL A 527 14.39 -0.51 28.51
N PRO A 528 13.45 0.42 28.30
CA PRO A 528 12.14 0.09 27.72
C PRO A 528 12.29 -0.31 26.26
N LEU A 529 11.46 -1.26 25.82
CA LEU A 529 11.45 -1.77 24.44
C LEU A 529 10.04 -1.69 23.83
N TYR A 530 9.99 -1.34 22.56
CA TYR A 530 8.84 -1.54 21.69
C TYR A 530 9.01 -2.87 20.97
N VAL A 531 7.92 -3.63 20.86
CA VAL A 531 7.93 -4.98 20.30
C VAL A 531 6.93 -5.08 19.17
N SER A 532 7.34 -5.63 18.03
CA SER A 532 6.42 -6.10 16.99
C SER A 532 6.71 -7.56 16.69
N MET A 533 5.67 -8.38 16.63
CA MET A 533 5.75 -9.82 16.39
C MET A 533 4.91 -10.20 15.17
N PHE A 534 5.56 -10.91 14.24
CA PHE A 534 4.96 -11.36 12.99
C PHE A 534 5.18 -12.86 12.82
N TYR A 535 4.20 -13.55 12.24
CA TYR A 535 4.29 -14.96 11.88
C TYR A 535 4.43 -15.10 10.36
N PHE A 536 5.51 -15.75 9.94
CA PHE A 536 5.85 -16.03 8.56
C PHE A 536 5.48 -17.48 8.25
N ASP A 537 4.54 -17.69 7.35
CA ASP A 537 4.11 -19.03 6.92
C ASP A 537 4.93 -19.46 5.69
N ALA A 538 5.78 -20.48 5.84
CA ALA A 538 6.63 -20.94 4.74
C ALA A 538 5.86 -21.77 3.70
N SER A 539 4.66 -22.24 4.01
CA SER A 539 3.82 -23.01 3.10
C SER A 539 3.09 -22.13 2.10
N ASP A 540 2.82 -20.87 2.42
CA ASP A 540 2.10 -19.98 1.52
C ASP A 540 2.70 -18.58 1.33
N LEU A 541 3.82 -18.24 1.99
CA LEU A 541 4.47 -16.93 1.96
C LEU A 541 3.65 -15.80 2.62
N GLY A 542 2.61 -16.13 3.40
CA GLY A 542 1.88 -15.18 4.21
C GLY A 542 2.70 -14.66 5.39
N ILE A 543 2.48 -13.39 5.76
CA ILE A 543 3.04 -12.74 6.94
C ILE A 543 1.90 -12.11 7.73
N SER A 544 1.56 -12.72 8.87
CA SER A 544 0.50 -12.25 9.76
C SER A 544 1.07 -11.46 10.94
N SER A 545 0.39 -10.40 11.37
CA SER A 545 0.75 -9.70 12.61
C SER A 545 0.16 -10.43 13.81
N TYR A 546 1.01 -10.84 14.75
CA TYR A 546 0.55 -11.37 16.04
C TYR A 546 0.48 -10.26 17.10
N TYR A 547 1.41 -9.29 17.03
CA TYR A 547 1.37 -8.12 17.91
C TYR A 547 2.08 -6.92 17.29
N GLN A 548 1.53 -5.74 17.52
CA GLN A 548 2.17 -4.45 17.24
C GLN A 548 1.89 -3.48 18.40
N PRO A 549 2.81 -2.54 18.68
CA PRO A 549 2.55 -1.51 19.68
C PRO A 549 1.35 -0.65 19.25
N GLY A 550 0.58 -0.15 20.22
CA GLY A 550 -0.43 0.87 19.96
C GLY A 550 0.17 2.11 19.28
N ARG A 551 -0.64 2.85 18.52
CA ARG A 551 -0.20 4.05 17.78
C ARG A 551 -0.66 5.32 18.50
N ALA A 552 0.23 6.29 18.69
CA ALA A 552 -0.09 7.61 19.22
C ALA A 552 0.61 8.73 18.43
N LYS A 553 0.04 9.95 18.44
CA LYS A 553 0.52 11.11 17.67
C LYS A 553 1.91 11.63 18.09
N LYS A 554 2.38 11.32 19.30
CA LYS A 554 3.71 11.72 19.81
C LYS A 554 4.55 10.53 20.28
N ASP A 555 4.10 9.83 21.31
CA ASP A 555 4.79 8.66 21.87
C ASP A 555 3.76 7.56 22.13
N ALA A 556 3.94 6.42 21.47
CA ALA A 556 3.17 5.21 21.75
C ALA A 556 3.54 4.64 23.12
N ASP A 557 2.61 3.93 23.76
CA ASP A 557 2.92 3.23 25.00
C ASP A 557 4.01 2.18 24.77
N VAL A 558 4.96 2.12 25.71
CA VAL A 558 6.05 1.15 25.70
C VAL A 558 5.46 -0.25 25.82
N SER A 559 5.74 -1.11 24.84
CA SER A 559 5.22 -2.48 24.84
C SER A 559 5.80 -3.34 25.96
N LEU A 560 7.08 -3.12 26.30
CA LEU A 560 7.83 -3.99 27.19
C LEU A 560 8.77 -3.16 28.10
N PRO A 561 8.36 -2.86 29.34
CA PRO A 561 9.14 -2.03 30.27
C PRO A 561 10.43 -2.75 30.76
N PRO A 562 11.39 -2.02 31.35
CA PRO A 562 12.58 -2.63 31.95
C PRO A 562 12.22 -3.67 33.02
N GLY A 563 12.78 -4.87 32.93
CA GLY A 563 12.47 -5.97 33.85
C GLY A 563 11.04 -6.54 33.76
N GLY A 564 10.23 -6.04 32.82
CA GLY A 564 8.84 -6.43 32.66
C GLY A 564 8.61 -7.54 31.63
N SER A 565 7.35 -7.93 31.50
CA SER A 565 6.88 -8.94 30.56
C SER A 565 5.66 -8.46 29.78
N LEU A 566 5.50 -8.98 28.56
CA LEU A 566 4.35 -8.74 27.67
C LEU A 566 3.72 -10.09 27.32
N THR A 567 2.46 -10.27 27.67
CA THR A 567 1.67 -11.43 27.25
C THR A 567 0.96 -11.13 25.92
N ILE A 568 0.87 -12.11 25.04
CA ILE A 568 0.18 -12.01 23.74
C ILE A 568 -0.75 -13.23 23.63
N GLY A 569 -2.03 -12.99 23.35
CA GLY A 569 -3.06 -14.02 23.28
C GLY A 569 -3.70 -14.39 24.61
N TYR A 570 -3.29 -13.75 25.71
CA TYR A 570 -3.89 -13.90 27.04
C TYR A 570 -3.48 -12.75 27.97
N GLY A 571 -4.20 -12.59 29.09
CA GLY A 571 -3.91 -11.56 30.10
C GLY A 571 -4.37 -10.15 29.71
N ALA A 572 -3.83 -9.14 30.38
CA ALA A 572 -4.32 -7.75 30.31
C ALA A 572 -3.96 -7.00 29.01
N SER A 573 -3.31 -7.65 28.05
CA SER A 573 -2.89 -7.06 26.77
C SER A 573 -4.03 -6.87 25.75
N GLY A 574 -5.20 -7.50 25.98
CA GLY A 574 -6.36 -7.41 25.06
C GLY A 574 -6.10 -8.01 23.67
N THR A 575 -5.18 -8.96 23.57
CA THR A 575 -4.78 -9.60 22.31
C THR A 575 -5.42 -10.98 22.16
N VAL A 576 -5.89 -11.30 20.95
CA VAL A 576 -6.57 -12.57 20.67
C VAL A 576 -5.62 -13.77 20.73
N PRO A 577 -6.06 -14.94 21.25
CA PRO A 577 -5.26 -16.16 21.26
C PRO A 577 -5.03 -16.69 19.84
N HIS A 578 -3.98 -17.51 19.67
CA HIS A 578 -3.62 -18.08 18.38
C HIS A 578 -3.92 -19.57 18.30
N ILE A 579 -4.52 -20.00 17.19
CA ILE A 579 -4.78 -21.40 16.86
C ILE A 579 -3.89 -21.77 15.68
N TYR A 580 -3.35 -22.99 15.71
CA TYR A 580 -2.55 -23.55 14.62
C TYR A 580 -3.32 -24.67 13.94
N THR A 581 -3.39 -24.64 12.61
CA THR A 581 -4.15 -25.61 11.82
C THR A 581 -3.32 -26.10 10.64
N LEU A 582 -3.44 -27.39 10.31
CA LEU A 582 -2.80 -27.97 9.13
C LEU A 582 -3.78 -28.03 7.96
N ARG A 583 -3.33 -27.56 6.78
CA ARG A 583 -4.12 -27.61 5.54
C ARG A 583 -4.45 -29.06 5.16
N LYS A 584 -5.56 -29.25 4.45
CA LYS A 584 -6.00 -30.59 3.99
C LYS A 584 -4.91 -31.24 3.11
N GLY A 585 -4.39 -32.39 3.56
CA GLY A 585 -3.33 -33.13 2.87
C GLY A 585 -1.90 -32.74 3.27
N GLN A 586 -1.74 -31.81 4.21
CA GLN A 586 -0.46 -31.42 4.81
C GLN A 586 -0.29 -32.10 6.17
N ASN A 587 0.85 -32.76 6.38
CA ASN A 587 1.16 -33.47 7.64
C ASN A 587 2.10 -32.66 8.55
N VAL A 588 2.87 -31.75 7.96
CA VAL A 588 3.80 -30.85 8.67
C VAL A 588 3.73 -29.47 8.04
N ASP A 589 3.71 -28.44 8.88
CA ASP A 589 3.90 -27.05 8.48
C ASP A 589 5.03 -26.42 9.31
N VAL A 590 5.72 -25.45 8.72
CA VAL A 590 6.82 -24.73 9.35
C VAL A 590 6.59 -23.25 9.12
N GLY A 591 6.46 -22.50 10.21
CA GLY A 591 6.45 -21.05 10.18
C GLY A 591 7.55 -20.46 11.04
N PHE A 592 7.69 -19.15 11.02
CA PHE A 592 8.67 -18.43 11.82
C PHE A 592 8.03 -17.24 12.54
N LEU A 593 8.16 -17.21 13.87
CA LEU A 593 7.88 -16.01 14.64
C LEU A 593 9.08 -15.06 14.56
N LYS A 594 8.88 -13.91 13.92
CA LYS A 594 9.88 -12.86 13.80
C LYS A 594 9.50 -11.69 14.70
N LEU A 595 10.36 -11.43 15.68
CA LEU A 595 10.20 -10.34 16.63
C LEU A 595 11.19 -9.22 16.31
N PHE A 596 10.71 -7.98 16.39
CA PHE A 596 11.51 -6.77 16.27
C PHE A 596 11.44 -6.01 17.59
N PHE A 597 12.62 -5.68 18.13
CA PHE A 597 12.78 -4.90 19.36
C PHE A 597 13.45 -3.58 19.04
N SER A 598 12.92 -2.48 19.55
CA SER A 598 13.53 -1.16 19.40
C SER A 598 13.38 -0.31 20.66
N THR A 599 14.35 0.56 20.89
CA THR A 599 14.34 1.53 22.01
C THR A 599 13.46 2.76 21.74
N LYS A 600 12.95 2.90 20.52
CA LYS A 600 11.96 3.90 20.10
C LYS A 600 10.87 3.23 19.28
N TYR A 601 9.67 3.82 19.29
CA TYR A 601 8.57 3.36 18.46
C TYR A 601 9.01 3.25 17.00
N THR A 602 8.59 2.17 16.34
CA THR A 602 8.87 1.93 14.93
C THR A 602 7.66 1.26 14.33
N ASP A 603 7.08 1.90 13.33
CA ASP A 603 5.97 1.31 12.59
C ASP A 603 6.50 0.19 11.69
N LEU A 604 5.96 -1.02 11.89
CA LEU A 604 6.28 -2.21 11.12
C LEU A 604 5.02 -2.83 10.51
N SER A 605 3.92 -2.10 10.45
CA SER A 605 2.67 -2.58 9.82
C SER A 605 2.89 -2.99 8.36
N GLY A 606 3.87 -2.39 7.68
CA GLY A 606 4.30 -2.75 6.31
C GLY A 606 5.02 -4.08 6.16
N VAL A 607 5.17 -4.84 7.24
CA VAL A 607 5.70 -6.21 7.19
C VAL A 607 4.60 -7.22 6.88
N VAL A 608 3.33 -6.89 7.14
CA VAL A 608 2.19 -7.78 6.88
C VAL A 608 2.02 -7.99 5.38
N GLN A 609 1.79 -9.24 5.00
CA GLN A 609 1.66 -9.67 3.62
C GLN A 609 0.63 -10.81 3.55
N ASN A 610 -0.41 -10.66 2.73
CA ASN A 610 -1.33 -11.76 2.45
C ASN A 610 -0.64 -12.86 1.65
N SER A 611 -1.12 -14.10 1.77
CA SER A 611 -0.67 -15.22 0.94
C SER A 611 -0.86 -14.88 -0.55
N PRO A 612 0.19 -14.92 -1.38
CA PRO A 612 0.07 -14.74 -2.82
C PRO A 612 -0.67 -15.88 -3.53
N PHE A 613 -1.13 -16.92 -2.84
CA PHE A 613 -1.93 -18.01 -3.41
C PHE A 613 -3.43 -17.77 -3.33
N ASP A 614 -3.89 -16.87 -2.46
CA ASP A 614 -5.30 -16.52 -2.35
C ASP A 614 -5.65 -15.49 -3.44
N ASP A 615 -6.87 -15.55 -3.98
CA ASP A 615 -7.36 -14.62 -5.01
C ASP A 615 -7.56 -13.19 -4.49
N ASP A 616 -7.35 -12.98 -3.18
CA ASP A 616 -7.34 -11.66 -2.58
C ASP A 616 -6.10 -10.87 -3.01
N ARG A 617 -6.40 -9.75 -3.65
CA ARG A 617 -5.43 -8.81 -4.23
C ARG A 617 -4.46 -8.34 -3.15
N GLN A 618 -3.18 -8.33 -3.51
CA GLN A 618 -2.05 -7.91 -2.65
C GLN A 618 -2.39 -6.63 -1.86
N SER A 619 -2.35 -6.74 -0.53
CA SER A 619 -2.12 -5.61 0.36
C SER A 619 -0.71 -5.09 0.08
N GLY A 620 -0.59 -3.91 -0.52
CA GLY A 620 0.70 -3.31 -0.83
C GLY A 620 1.42 -2.82 0.43
N LEU A 621 2.74 -2.96 0.39
CA LEU A 621 3.67 -2.58 1.45
C LEU A 621 3.63 -1.08 1.77
N LEU A 622 3.68 -0.78 3.06
CA LEU A 622 3.92 0.56 3.59
C LEU A 622 5.39 0.98 3.40
N SER A 623 5.59 2.20 2.89
CA SER A 623 6.82 2.95 3.09
C SER A 623 6.87 3.42 4.54
N VAL A 624 7.85 2.94 5.30
CA VAL A 624 8.05 3.41 6.66
C VAL A 624 9.07 4.53 6.67
N ARG A 625 8.67 5.72 7.13
CA ARG A 625 9.60 6.70 7.72
C ARG A 625 10.28 6.07 8.94
N LYS A 626 11.52 5.60 8.80
CA LYS A 626 12.24 4.97 9.92
C LYS A 626 13.29 5.91 10.51
N SER A 627 12.91 6.58 11.59
CA SER A 627 13.87 6.84 12.66
C SER A 627 14.08 5.53 13.42
N LEU A 628 15.24 4.90 13.30
CA LEU A 628 15.56 3.72 14.10
C LEU A 628 16.87 3.93 14.85
N TYR A 629 16.77 4.02 16.16
CA TYR A 629 17.87 3.94 17.11
C TYR A 629 18.16 2.44 17.40
N LEU A 630 18.83 2.09 18.50
CA LEU A 630 19.21 0.68 18.82
C LEU A 630 18.02 -0.29 18.65
N TRP A 631 18.18 -1.30 17.78
CA TRP A 631 17.18 -2.32 17.47
C TRP A 631 17.78 -3.73 17.38
N HIS A 632 16.98 -4.77 17.62
CA HIS A 632 17.36 -6.19 17.59
C HIS A 632 16.23 -7.02 16.99
N THR A 633 16.53 -8.21 16.46
CA THR A 633 15.52 -9.16 16.02
C THR A 633 15.75 -10.53 16.61
N MET A 634 14.65 -11.24 16.86
CA MET A 634 14.62 -12.65 17.24
C MET A 634 13.79 -13.40 16.21
N CYS A 635 14.20 -14.61 15.84
CA CYS A 635 13.47 -15.46 14.91
C CYS A 635 13.37 -16.86 15.54
N VAL A 636 12.15 -17.34 15.73
CA VAL A 636 11.84 -18.62 16.39
C VAL A 636 10.97 -19.45 15.45
N PRO A 637 11.46 -20.57 14.91
CA PRO A 637 10.63 -21.46 14.11
C PRO A 637 9.51 -22.11 14.93
N VAL A 638 8.37 -22.30 14.29
CA VAL A 638 7.19 -22.98 14.80
C VAL A 638 6.92 -24.18 13.88
N ILE A 639 7.08 -25.38 14.40
CA ILE A 639 6.89 -26.63 13.66
C ILE A 639 5.57 -27.23 14.10
N GLN A 640 4.64 -27.34 13.16
CA GLN A 640 3.30 -27.90 13.38
C GLN A 640 3.26 -29.31 12.80
N THR A 641 2.88 -30.31 13.59
CA THR A 641 2.75 -31.69 13.13
C THR A 641 1.37 -32.25 13.46
N ARG A 642 0.82 -33.09 12.59
CA ARG A 642 -0.40 -33.85 12.89
C ARG A 642 -0.05 -35.01 13.83
N GLY A 643 -0.75 -35.14 14.95
CA GLY A 643 -0.50 -36.13 15.99
C GLY A 643 -0.14 -37.52 15.46
N GLY A 644 1.00 -38.04 15.91
CA GLY A 644 1.41 -39.44 15.70
C GLY A 644 2.57 -39.72 14.74
N CYS A 645 3.55 -38.82 14.56
CA CYS A 645 4.81 -39.23 13.90
C CYS A 645 6.05 -38.48 14.43
N VAL A 646 6.32 -38.61 15.73
CA VAL A 646 7.67 -38.49 16.27
C VAL A 646 7.94 -39.72 17.12
N THR A 647 8.27 -40.83 16.46
CA THR A 647 9.09 -41.89 17.08
C THR A 647 10.02 -42.48 16.03
N SER A 648 11.30 -42.44 16.39
CA SER A 648 12.52 -43.01 15.79
C SER A 648 13.28 -42.13 14.80
#